data_AF-A0A4Y9PDU7-F1
#
_entry.id   AF-A0A4Y9PDU7-F1
#
_cell.length_a   1.000
_cell.length_b   1.000
_cell.length_c   1.000
_cell.angle_alpha   90.00
_cell.angle_beta   90.00
_cell.angle_gamma   90.00
#
_symmetry.space_group_name_H-M   'P 1'
#
loop_
_entity.id
_entity.type
_entity.pdbx_description
1 polymer ?
#
loop_
_entity_poly.entity_id
_entity_poly.type
_entity_poly.pdbx_seq_one_letter_code
_entity_poly.pdbx_strand_id
1 'polypeptide(L)'
;MTVVVPDPIPLEMPPGDPAALEDFVEDVAGTAYRLAVVRTCLTSSAATAPNWRGADASAATAQVGVVAALAEELSGGVAAAAHRLRAHHDLLTSTRQRVTVLRSQQDEDFLIARARLREIPDFLTAVPPEAAAVAEELAIAEAARRREHDRLLAEVADDAAAAARALAEASAIVGGSGRSGDDGRVIAHLAAELPGWGDAELRRRGAVLARALAGGPVTPGEVAVLAGSALAYAGSATFARALFTGLGVDGVRGLLASLGYNAHGDSSDLAQVLAAAFGAAVPNGRDDDPVAEVLTATYVAVDDRFGDPDVAAAGLAAVLLVAVDGPRAGSPRPETVAAWSRQLLERERAQDLPAGAGAVPLDWDPRALDPVELAFSVLVAGGESGPAAGLLADRDVWDTVLSRFWGDGGAALGAVVALAGAEPGPAGHGAVRMGLERLAAGLSDEGDPAKWTVRPEIAAAISRSLAQGAAAHLSVITDVLQAAVGGGLRGSEEDVLRGLGYLTLDRGAAVIVESALLDEVRAELLAQDGAGVDRPLPAVAAAGAYGAVQHYGQRLAHAIHGFEAQDAAERAEAWWTWTWGLAANLVLGRFGPAAGLVEGYAAILVGSDGTWENGTDRGKRLDRGDAEDMVLAQLSPHGVAAALEVADEAGTAYVRTAESLGSPKPPASPPPDWLKPLVDALADQAIGKAVDESGVVRALRKRFGLSD
;
A
#
# COMPACT_ATOMS: atom_id res chain seq x y z
N MET A 1 26.16 68.92 -36.62
CA MET A 1 25.76 68.15 -35.42
C MET A 1 25.27 69.15 -34.40
N THR A 2 24.15 68.88 -33.73
CA THR A 2 23.56 69.70 -32.64
C THR A 2 23.90 69.05 -31.30
N VAL A 3 24.11 69.83 -30.23
CA VAL A 3 24.35 69.29 -28.89
C VAL A 3 23.07 68.60 -28.40
N VAL A 4 23.14 67.29 -28.13
CA VAL A 4 22.02 66.55 -27.52
C VAL A 4 22.26 66.52 -26.01
N VAL A 5 21.47 67.30 -25.28
CA VAL A 5 21.45 67.23 -23.81
C VAL A 5 20.74 65.93 -23.43
N PRO A 6 21.33 65.06 -22.60
CA PRO A 6 20.69 63.83 -22.18
C PRO A 6 19.41 64.12 -21.39
N ASP A 7 18.39 63.27 -21.53
CA ASP A 7 17.19 63.33 -20.69
C ASP A 7 17.52 62.87 -19.25
N PRO A 8 16.85 63.43 -18.22
CA PRO A 8 17.03 62.99 -16.84
C PRO A 8 16.61 61.53 -16.68
N ILE A 9 17.45 60.73 -16.01
CA ILE A 9 17.09 59.34 -15.69
C ILE A 9 15.93 59.31 -14.68
N PRO A 10 14.95 58.39 -14.81
CA PRO A 10 13.94 58.17 -13.80
C PRO A 10 14.55 57.57 -12.53
N LEU A 11 14.41 58.27 -11.40
CA LEU A 11 14.87 57.81 -10.08
C LEU A 11 13.68 57.32 -9.25
N GLU A 12 13.18 56.11 -9.50
CA GLU A 12 12.03 55.56 -8.76
C GLU A 12 12.31 55.39 -7.26
N MET A 13 11.27 55.55 -6.43
CA MET A 13 11.41 55.31 -5.00
C MET A 13 11.51 53.80 -4.73
N PRO A 14 12.38 53.35 -3.82
CA PRO A 14 12.40 51.96 -3.38
C PRO A 14 11.01 51.51 -2.90
N PRO A 15 10.57 50.29 -3.26
CA PRO A 15 9.28 49.76 -2.82
C PRO A 15 9.23 49.59 -1.30
N GLY A 16 8.03 49.75 -0.72
CA GLY A 16 7.80 49.66 0.72
C GLY A 16 7.47 50.99 1.39
N ASP A 17 6.77 50.90 2.51
CA ASP A 17 6.38 52.03 3.36
C ASP A 17 7.10 51.94 4.72
N PRO A 18 8.04 52.86 5.02
CA PRO A 18 8.73 52.87 6.31
C PRO A 18 7.79 52.96 7.51
N ALA A 19 6.67 53.70 7.41
CA ALA A 19 5.75 53.85 8.55
C ALA A 19 5.07 52.52 8.89
N ALA A 20 4.54 51.82 7.88
CA ALA A 20 3.96 50.49 8.06
C ALA A 20 4.99 49.46 8.58
N LEU A 21 6.25 49.59 8.17
CA LEU A 21 7.32 48.71 8.66
C LEU A 21 7.71 49.03 10.12
N GLU A 22 7.68 50.29 10.53
CA GLU A 22 7.91 50.68 11.93
C GLU A 22 6.85 50.09 12.85
N ASP A 23 5.56 50.25 12.52
CA ASP A 23 4.45 49.64 13.25
C ASP A 23 4.62 48.11 13.36
N PHE A 24 4.99 47.46 12.27
CA PHE A 24 5.22 46.02 12.25
C PHE A 24 6.41 45.59 13.12
N VAL A 25 7.52 46.36 13.12
CA VAL A 25 8.67 46.11 14.00
C VAL A 25 8.26 46.19 15.47
N GLU A 26 7.42 47.17 15.84
CA GLU A 26 6.91 47.32 17.19
C GLU A 26 6.04 46.13 17.62
N ASP A 27 5.17 45.64 16.75
CA ASP A 27 4.34 44.46 17.01
C ASP A 27 5.18 43.17 17.21
N VAL A 28 6.19 42.96 16.37
CA VAL A 28 7.11 41.81 16.47
C VAL A 28 7.93 41.90 17.75
N ALA A 29 8.49 43.07 18.07
CA ALA A 29 9.23 43.29 19.32
C ALA A 29 8.34 43.11 20.56
N GLY A 30 7.10 43.62 20.50
CA GLY A 30 6.09 43.43 21.55
C GLY A 30 5.73 41.96 21.77
N THR A 31 5.69 41.18 20.69
CA THR A 31 5.47 39.73 20.75
C THR A 31 6.63 39.01 21.44
N ALA A 32 7.88 39.33 21.06
CA ALA A 32 9.07 38.79 21.74
C ALA A 32 9.07 39.10 23.24
N TYR A 33 8.69 40.32 23.62
CA TYR A 33 8.57 40.72 25.02
C TYR A 33 7.51 39.90 25.76
N ARG A 34 6.32 39.72 25.19
CA ARG A 34 5.25 38.92 25.81
C ARG A 34 5.67 37.46 26.01
N LEU A 35 6.39 36.88 25.06
CA LEU A 35 6.94 35.52 25.18
C LEU A 35 7.98 35.42 26.30
N ALA A 36 8.87 36.42 26.42
CA ALA A 36 9.81 36.49 27.54
C ALA A 36 9.10 36.57 28.90
N VAL A 37 8.00 37.33 28.99
CA VAL A 37 7.16 37.40 30.20
C VAL A 37 6.53 36.04 30.51
N VAL A 38 5.97 35.35 29.52
CA VAL A 38 5.40 34.01 29.68
C VAL A 38 6.46 33.04 30.23
N ARG A 39 7.66 33.02 29.65
CA ARG A 39 8.79 32.22 30.15
C ARG A 39 9.11 32.54 31.62
N THR A 40 9.20 33.82 31.98
CA THR A 40 9.48 34.25 33.36
C THR A 40 8.38 33.81 34.33
N CYS A 41 7.11 33.89 33.92
CA CYS A 41 6.00 33.40 34.74
C CYS A 41 6.08 31.88 34.96
N LEU A 42 6.37 31.10 33.90
CA LEU A 42 6.46 29.64 33.94
C LEU A 42 7.69 29.11 34.70
N THR A 43 8.75 29.89 34.81
CA THR A 43 9.98 29.52 35.53
C THR A 43 10.02 30.05 36.97
N SER A 44 9.07 30.90 37.35
CA SER A 44 8.93 31.42 38.72
C SER A 44 8.37 30.36 39.68
N SER A 45 8.60 30.52 41.00
CA SER A 45 8.15 29.55 42.01
C SER A 45 6.63 29.31 42.04
N ALA A 46 5.83 30.19 41.44
CA ALA A 46 4.38 30.04 41.28
C ALA A 46 3.96 28.96 40.27
N ALA A 47 4.87 28.48 39.41
CA ALA A 47 4.61 27.40 38.46
C ALA A 47 4.80 26.00 39.06
N THR A 48 5.29 25.90 40.30
CA THR A 48 5.27 24.64 41.04
C THR A 48 3.84 24.35 41.43
N ALA A 49 3.22 23.30 40.86
CA ALA A 49 1.86 22.87 41.21
C ALA A 49 1.87 22.35 42.68
N PRO A 50 1.67 23.20 43.69
CA PRO A 50 2.18 22.95 45.05
C PRO A 50 1.39 21.86 45.78
N ASN A 51 0.25 21.47 45.21
CA ASN A 51 -0.69 20.48 45.75
C ASN A 51 -0.74 19.19 44.93
N TRP A 52 0.01 19.10 43.82
CA TRP A 52 0.08 17.89 43.00
C TRP A 52 1.20 17.00 43.55
N ARG A 53 1.01 15.68 43.58
CA ARG A 53 1.99 14.71 44.09
C ARG A 53 2.12 13.52 43.15
N GLY A 54 3.28 12.88 43.14
CA GLY A 54 3.50 11.67 42.35
C GLY A 54 3.55 11.93 40.84
N ALA A 55 3.05 11.00 40.05
CA ALA A 55 3.15 11.02 38.58
C ALA A 55 2.52 12.29 37.95
N ASP A 56 1.40 12.78 38.49
CA ASP A 56 0.72 13.97 37.97
C ASP A 56 1.57 15.23 38.14
N ALA A 57 2.25 15.37 39.28
CA ALA A 57 3.15 16.51 39.52
C ALA A 57 4.35 16.50 38.56
N SER A 58 4.90 15.31 38.30
CA SER A 58 5.97 15.12 37.33
C SER A 58 5.51 15.44 35.91
N ALA A 59 4.31 15.00 35.52
CA ALA A 59 3.73 15.30 34.21
C ALA A 59 3.46 16.81 34.04
N ALA A 60 2.91 17.47 35.07
CA ALA A 60 2.69 18.91 35.04
C ALA A 60 4.00 19.70 34.96
N THR A 61 5.03 19.29 35.70
CA THR A 61 6.36 19.92 35.64
C THR A 61 7.02 19.72 34.29
N ALA A 62 6.90 18.53 33.70
CA ALA A 62 7.38 18.27 32.35
C ALA A 62 6.69 19.18 31.33
N GLN A 63 5.35 19.31 31.41
CA GLN A 63 4.60 20.17 30.50
C GLN A 63 4.97 21.66 30.64
N VAL A 64 5.11 22.15 31.88
CA VAL A 64 5.58 23.52 32.14
C VAL A 64 6.98 23.74 31.57
N GLY A 65 7.87 22.74 31.69
CA GLY A 65 9.20 22.75 31.10
C GLY A 65 9.18 22.90 29.57
N VAL A 66 8.34 22.11 28.89
CA VAL A 66 8.16 22.19 27.43
C VAL A 66 7.67 23.57 27.00
N VAL A 67 6.63 24.11 27.65
CA VAL A 67 6.10 25.44 27.32
C VAL A 67 7.15 26.53 27.58
N ALA A 68 7.89 26.44 28.68
CA ALA A 68 8.92 27.43 29.02
C ALA A 68 10.08 27.43 28.01
N ALA A 69 10.53 26.25 27.57
CA ALA A 69 11.56 26.11 26.55
C ALA A 69 11.11 26.68 25.20
N LEU A 70 9.87 26.35 24.79
CA LEU A 70 9.31 26.87 23.54
C LEU A 70 9.15 28.40 23.58
N ALA A 71 8.68 28.95 24.70
CA ALA A 71 8.56 30.39 24.88
C ALA A 71 9.92 31.10 24.86
N GLU A 72 10.98 30.45 25.39
CA GLU A 72 12.35 30.96 25.33
C GLU A 72 12.88 31.02 23.90
N GLU A 73 12.79 29.91 23.19
CA GLU A 73 13.28 29.78 21.82
C GLU A 73 12.55 30.76 20.90
N LEU A 74 11.22 30.82 20.99
CA LEU A 74 10.41 31.74 20.19
C LEU A 74 10.67 33.21 20.57
N SER A 75 10.84 33.52 21.86
CA SER A 75 11.22 34.87 22.29
C SER A 75 12.55 35.30 21.67
N GLY A 76 13.55 34.41 21.65
CA GLY A 76 14.85 34.67 21.05
C GLY A 76 14.77 34.87 19.53
N GLY A 77 14.08 33.97 18.82
CA GLY A 77 13.91 34.05 17.36
C GLY A 77 13.14 35.30 16.92
N VAL A 78 12.01 35.60 17.58
CA VAL A 78 11.20 36.79 17.28
C VAL A 78 11.95 38.09 17.61
N ALA A 79 12.74 38.11 18.69
CA ALA A 79 13.59 39.27 19.00
C ALA A 79 14.68 39.50 17.94
N ALA A 80 15.31 38.42 17.45
CA ALA A 80 16.27 38.51 16.36
C ALA A 80 15.62 39.01 15.06
N ALA A 81 14.42 38.53 14.73
CA ALA A 81 13.65 39.01 13.59
C ALA A 81 13.27 40.49 13.73
N ALA A 82 12.83 40.94 14.91
CA ALA A 82 12.54 42.35 15.18
C ALA A 82 13.77 43.24 14.97
N HIS A 83 14.94 42.81 15.47
CA HIS A 83 16.19 43.54 15.27
C HIS A 83 16.55 43.64 13.78
N ARG A 84 16.38 42.54 13.02
CA ARG A 84 16.64 42.51 11.59
C ARG A 84 15.70 43.40 10.79
N LEU A 85 14.41 43.43 11.15
CA LEU A 85 13.40 44.31 10.54
C LEU A 85 13.67 45.78 10.87
N ARG A 86 14.15 46.11 12.08
CA ARG A 86 14.56 47.48 12.41
C ARG A 86 15.74 47.94 11.56
N ALA A 87 16.74 47.08 11.36
CA ALA A 87 17.84 47.37 10.44
C ALA A 87 17.33 47.60 8.99
N HIS A 88 16.35 46.82 8.54
CA HIS A 88 15.72 47.01 7.23
C HIS A 88 14.96 48.34 7.13
N HIS A 89 14.21 48.70 8.18
CA HIS A 89 13.53 49.99 8.27
C HIS A 89 14.50 51.17 8.15
N ASP A 90 15.62 51.12 8.87
CA ASP A 90 16.62 52.18 8.87
C ASP A 90 17.31 52.30 7.50
N LEU A 91 17.59 51.16 6.85
CA LEU A 91 18.12 51.12 5.48
C LEU A 91 17.11 51.67 4.46
N LEU A 92 15.84 51.27 4.53
CA LEU A 92 14.79 51.76 3.63
C LEU A 92 14.60 53.28 3.79
N THR A 93 14.56 53.76 5.02
CA THR A 93 14.42 55.20 5.32
C THR A 93 15.59 56.00 4.79
N SER A 94 16.83 55.58 5.09
CA SER A 94 18.04 56.24 4.62
C SER A 94 18.17 56.19 3.09
N THR A 95 17.78 55.09 2.46
CA THR A 95 17.80 54.94 1.00
C THR A 95 16.78 55.86 0.33
N ARG A 96 15.54 55.94 0.84
CA ARG A 96 14.52 56.86 0.33
C ARG A 96 14.94 58.33 0.48
N GLN A 97 15.58 58.68 1.60
CA GLN A 97 16.20 60.00 1.78
C GLN A 97 17.30 60.24 0.74
N ARG A 98 18.17 59.25 0.50
CA ARG A 98 19.26 59.35 -0.49
C ARG A 98 18.73 59.51 -1.92
N VAL A 99 17.68 58.79 -2.30
CA VAL A 99 17.02 58.96 -3.62
C VAL A 99 16.39 60.35 -3.75
N THR A 100 15.83 60.90 -2.66
CA THR A 100 15.33 62.29 -2.65
C THR A 100 16.45 63.30 -2.87
N VAL A 101 17.62 63.07 -2.26
CA VAL A 101 18.82 63.89 -2.49
C VAL A 101 19.30 63.76 -3.94
N LEU A 102 19.36 62.56 -4.51
CA LEU A 102 19.75 62.34 -5.90
C LEU A 102 18.81 63.05 -6.89
N ARG A 103 17.50 63.06 -6.62
CA ARG A 103 16.51 63.82 -7.41
C ARG A 103 16.77 65.33 -7.32
N SER A 104 17.03 65.85 -6.11
CA SER A 104 17.32 67.26 -5.91
C SER A 104 18.62 67.69 -6.60
N GLN A 105 19.66 66.84 -6.55
CA GLN A 105 20.93 67.04 -7.24
C GLN A 105 20.75 67.00 -8.77
N GLN A 106 19.93 66.07 -9.28
CA GLN A 106 19.59 66.01 -10.70
C GLN A 106 18.92 67.32 -11.15
N ASP A 107 17.93 67.81 -10.41
CA ASP A 107 17.27 69.07 -10.74
C ASP A 107 18.26 70.26 -10.76
N GLU A 108 19.17 70.33 -9.78
CA GLU A 108 20.21 71.36 -9.70
C GLU A 108 21.23 71.27 -10.85
N ASP A 109 21.76 70.07 -11.14
CA ASP A 109 22.69 69.82 -12.23
C ASP A 109 22.09 70.24 -13.59
N PHE A 110 20.82 69.89 -13.83
CA PHE A 110 20.11 70.27 -15.06
C PHE A 110 19.86 71.78 -15.13
N LEU A 111 19.57 72.45 -14.00
CA LEU A 111 19.43 73.91 -13.95
C LEU A 111 20.76 74.61 -14.27
N ILE A 112 21.87 74.17 -13.66
CA ILE A 112 23.21 74.70 -13.89
C ILE A 112 23.65 74.46 -15.34
N ALA A 113 23.45 73.25 -15.86
CA ALA A 113 23.77 72.92 -17.25
C ALA A 113 22.98 73.79 -18.24
N ARG A 114 21.68 74.00 -18.00
CA ARG A 114 20.84 74.91 -18.81
C ARG A 114 21.32 76.36 -18.75
N ALA A 115 21.74 76.84 -17.58
CA ALA A 115 22.29 78.20 -17.43
C ALA A 115 23.60 78.35 -18.22
N ARG A 116 24.54 77.42 -18.07
CA ARG A 116 25.82 77.40 -18.80
C ARG A 116 25.63 77.32 -20.31
N LEU A 117 24.71 76.49 -20.79
CA LEU A 117 24.41 76.37 -22.23
C LEU A 117 23.81 77.67 -22.80
N ARG A 118 23.02 78.43 -22.03
CA ARG A 118 22.44 79.71 -22.48
C ARG A 118 23.47 80.82 -22.64
N GLU A 119 24.60 80.75 -21.94
CA GLU A 119 25.68 81.74 -22.03
C GLU A 119 26.59 81.54 -23.26
N ILE A 120 26.46 80.39 -23.95
CA ILE A 120 27.25 80.07 -25.15
C ILE A 120 26.52 80.61 -26.40
N PRO A 121 27.10 81.55 -27.17
CA PRO A 121 26.47 82.07 -28.39
C PRO A 121 26.39 81.00 -29.50
N ASP A 122 25.30 80.99 -30.27
CA ASP A 122 25.12 80.18 -31.49
C ASP A 122 25.31 78.64 -31.36
N PHE A 123 25.23 78.07 -30.15
CA PHE A 123 25.41 76.61 -29.93
C PHE A 123 24.32 75.71 -30.58
N LEU A 124 23.23 76.31 -31.05
CA LEU A 124 22.12 75.62 -31.73
C LEU A 124 22.41 75.36 -33.22
N THR A 125 23.38 76.06 -33.83
CA THR A 125 23.69 75.96 -35.27
C THR A 125 25.00 75.21 -35.56
N ALA A 126 25.96 75.24 -34.64
CA ALA A 126 27.17 74.39 -34.65
C ALA A 126 27.58 74.07 -33.20
N VAL A 127 27.98 72.82 -32.91
CA VAL A 127 28.40 72.38 -31.55
C VAL A 127 29.76 72.99 -31.20
N PRO A 128 29.84 73.98 -30.31
CA PRO A 128 31.10 74.46 -29.78
C PRO A 128 31.66 73.40 -28.81
N PRO A 129 33.00 73.23 -28.71
CA PRO A 129 33.61 72.31 -27.75
C PRO A 129 33.11 72.49 -26.31
N GLU A 130 32.81 73.74 -25.93
CA GLU A 130 32.33 74.11 -24.60
C GLU A 130 30.92 73.56 -24.31
N ALA A 131 30.03 73.52 -25.32
CA ALA A 131 28.69 72.98 -25.14
C ALA A 131 28.68 71.44 -25.16
N ALA A 132 29.58 70.82 -25.92
CA ALA A 132 29.82 69.38 -25.87
C ALA A 132 30.32 68.96 -24.48
N ALA A 133 31.25 69.72 -23.89
CA ALA A 133 31.77 69.47 -22.56
C ALA A 133 30.67 69.53 -21.47
N VAL A 134 29.76 70.50 -21.53
CA VAL A 134 28.62 70.59 -20.59
C VAL A 134 27.67 69.39 -20.72
N ALA A 135 27.38 68.95 -21.95
CA ALA A 135 26.54 67.76 -22.17
C ALA A 135 27.23 66.46 -21.73
N GLU A 136 28.55 66.34 -21.93
CA GLU A 136 29.36 65.20 -21.47
C GLU A 136 29.46 65.15 -19.94
N GLU A 137 29.70 66.29 -19.28
CA GLU A 137 29.66 66.41 -17.81
C GLU A 137 28.32 65.93 -17.24
N LEU A 138 27.20 66.37 -17.85
CA LEU A 138 25.86 65.96 -17.44
C LEU A 138 25.60 64.48 -17.70
N ALA A 139 26.05 63.93 -18.83
CA ALA A 139 25.93 62.50 -19.13
C ALA A 139 26.73 61.63 -18.15
N ILE A 140 27.92 62.08 -17.74
CA ILE A 140 28.73 61.41 -16.70
C ILE A 140 28.01 61.44 -15.35
N ALA A 141 27.41 62.59 -15.00
CA ALA A 141 26.63 62.74 -13.76
C ALA A 141 25.37 61.85 -13.76
N GLU A 142 24.60 61.81 -14.86
CA GLU A 142 23.45 60.88 -15.01
C GLU A 142 23.90 59.42 -14.88
N ALA A 143 24.99 59.03 -15.55
CA ALA A 143 25.49 57.66 -15.49
C ALA A 143 25.95 57.28 -14.07
N ALA A 144 26.54 58.22 -13.32
CA ALA A 144 26.88 58.02 -11.92
C ALA A 144 25.63 57.91 -11.03
N ARG A 145 24.63 58.77 -11.23
CA ARG A 145 23.36 58.72 -10.49
C ARG A 145 22.60 57.42 -10.77
N ARG A 146 22.62 56.91 -12.00
CA ARG A 146 22.01 55.62 -12.37
C ARG A 146 22.68 54.46 -11.62
N ARG A 147 24.02 54.38 -11.66
CA ARG A 147 24.76 53.34 -10.95
C ARG A 147 24.49 53.37 -9.44
N GLU A 148 24.44 54.56 -8.85
CA GLU A 148 24.15 54.71 -7.42
C GLU A 148 22.69 54.33 -7.11
N HIS A 149 21.72 54.73 -7.92
CA HIS A 149 20.31 54.35 -7.75
C HIS A 149 20.10 52.84 -7.90
N ASP A 150 20.68 52.22 -8.93
CA ASP A 150 20.65 50.77 -9.14
C ASP A 150 21.26 50.02 -7.94
N ARG A 151 22.40 50.52 -7.42
CA ARG A 151 23.07 49.97 -6.23
C ARG A 151 22.17 50.05 -5.00
N LEU A 152 21.53 51.19 -4.77
CA LEU A 152 20.64 51.42 -3.63
C LEU A 152 19.39 50.52 -3.68
N LEU A 153 18.80 50.32 -4.87
CA LEU A 153 17.67 49.40 -5.05
C LEU A 153 18.08 47.94 -4.80
N ALA A 154 19.25 47.53 -5.30
CA ALA A 154 19.79 46.19 -5.04
C ALA A 154 20.04 45.96 -3.54
N GLU A 155 20.63 46.94 -2.85
CA GLU A 155 20.91 46.87 -1.41
C GLU A 155 19.61 46.70 -0.59
N VAL A 156 18.57 47.47 -0.91
CA VAL A 156 17.25 47.33 -0.25
C VAL A 156 16.61 45.97 -0.54
N ALA A 157 16.70 45.46 -1.78
CA ALA A 157 16.12 44.18 -2.15
C ALA A 157 16.81 42.99 -1.45
N ASP A 158 18.14 42.99 -1.40
CA ASP A 158 18.93 41.97 -0.69
C ASP A 158 18.62 41.99 0.81
N ASP A 159 18.51 43.19 1.37
CA ASP A 159 18.21 43.38 2.78
C ASP A 159 16.79 42.93 3.13
N ALA A 160 15.80 43.20 2.27
CA ALA A 160 14.43 42.72 2.41
C ALA A 160 14.36 41.19 2.37
N ALA A 161 15.11 40.54 1.47
CA ALA A 161 15.17 39.08 1.41
C ALA A 161 15.80 38.47 2.67
N ALA A 162 16.80 39.12 3.27
CA ALA A 162 17.36 38.72 4.55
C ALA A 162 16.40 38.97 5.73
N ALA A 163 15.61 40.04 5.72
CA ALA A 163 14.58 40.27 6.73
C ALA A 163 13.43 39.25 6.64
N ALA A 164 13.00 38.90 5.44
CA ALA A 164 12.00 37.84 5.19
C ALA A 164 12.49 36.47 5.67
N ARG A 165 13.79 36.15 5.45
CA ARG A 165 14.39 34.92 5.99
C ARG A 165 14.38 34.88 7.52
N ALA A 166 14.72 35.98 8.20
CA ALA A 166 14.69 36.04 9.65
C ALA A 166 13.26 35.82 10.22
N LEU A 167 12.23 36.35 9.54
CA LEU A 167 10.83 36.06 9.88
C LEU A 167 10.46 34.59 9.66
N ALA A 168 10.91 33.99 8.56
CA ALA A 168 10.69 32.58 8.28
C ALA A 168 11.37 31.67 9.31
N GLU A 169 12.60 31.98 9.69
CA GLU A 169 13.35 31.28 10.75
C GLU A 169 12.64 31.37 12.10
N ALA A 170 12.13 32.54 12.48
CA ALA A 170 11.35 32.71 13.70
C ALA A 170 10.02 31.91 13.67
N SER A 171 9.38 31.82 12.50
CA SER A 171 8.16 31.04 12.30
C SER A 171 8.41 29.52 12.32
N ALA A 172 9.58 29.09 11.84
CA ALA A 172 9.98 27.68 11.80
C ALA A 172 10.09 27.04 13.19
N ILE A 173 10.40 27.83 14.23
CA ILE A 173 10.43 27.39 15.64
C ILE A 173 9.09 26.76 16.05
N VAL A 174 7.98 27.24 15.50
CA VAL A 174 6.63 26.74 15.76
C VAL A 174 6.04 25.99 14.57
N GLY A 175 6.88 25.44 13.70
CA GLY A 175 6.46 24.60 12.56
C GLY A 175 5.93 25.36 11.34
N GLY A 176 6.03 26.70 11.32
CA GLY A 176 5.69 27.51 10.15
C GLY A 176 6.79 27.50 9.08
N SER A 177 6.44 27.92 7.86
CA SER A 177 7.38 28.10 6.75
C SER A 177 7.72 29.57 6.46
N GLY A 178 7.11 30.50 7.22
CA GLY A 178 7.21 31.94 6.98
C GLY A 178 6.34 32.45 5.83
N ARG A 179 5.41 31.63 5.32
CA ARG A 179 4.50 32.00 4.24
C ARG A 179 3.14 32.42 4.79
N SER A 180 2.42 33.20 4.00
CA SER A 180 1.01 33.51 4.31
C SER A 180 0.18 32.22 4.32
N GLY A 181 -0.68 32.04 5.33
CA GLY A 181 -1.53 30.85 5.49
C GLY A 181 -0.92 29.72 6.33
N ASP A 182 0.21 29.95 7.00
CA ASP A 182 0.83 28.95 7.89
C ASP A 182 0.15 28.80 9.26
N ASP A 183 -0.94 29.53 9.53
CA ASP A 183 -1.65 29.50 10.81
C ASP A 183 -2.07 28.07 11.20
N GLY A 184 -2.54 27.28 10.23
CA GLY A 184 -2.90 25.87 10.45
C GLY A 184 -1.71 25.00 10.86
N ARG A 185 -0.53 25.21 10.26
CA ARG A 185 0.70 24.46 10.58
C ARG A 185 1.18 24.79 11.99
N VAL A 186 1.17 26.07 12.33
CA VAL A 186 1.54 26.56 13.66
C VAL A 186 0.61 25.99 14.73
N ILE A 187 -0.71 26.00 14.49
CA ILE A 187 -1.68 25.41 15.42
C ILE A 187 -1.45 23.90 15.58
N ALA A 188 -1.23 23.18 14.49
CA ALA A 188 -0.98 21.74 14.53
C ALA A 188 0.28 21.39 15.32
N HIS A 189 1.39 22.11 15.04
CA HIS A 189 2.66 21.94 15.73
C HIS A 189 2.51 22.23 17.24
N LEU A 190 1.92 23.38 17.58
CA LEU A 190 1.70 23.74 18.98
C LEU A 190 0.76 22.78 19.71
N ALA A 191 -0.27 22.24 19.05
CA ALA A 191 -1.15 21.24 19.66
C ALA A 191 -0.45 19.89 19.89
N ALA A 192 0.52 19.53 19.05
CA ALA A 192 1.35 18.34 19.23
C ALA A 192 2.34 18.50 20.40
N GLU A 193 2.99 19.66 20.50
CA GLU A 193 3.92 19.97 21.60
C GLU A 193 3.18 20.22 22.93
N LEU A 194 1.97 20.77 22.86
CA LEU A 194 1.17 21.20 24.02
C LEU A 194 -0.22 20.55 24.03
N PRO A 195 -0.33 19.27 24.48
CA PRO A 195 -1.61 18.57 24.53
C PRO A 195 -2.69 19.37 25.26
N GLY A 196 -3.86 19.53 24.63
CA GLY A 196 -4.97 20.34 25.13
C GLY A 196 -4.96 21.80 24.66
N TRP A 197 -3.81 22.33 24.21
CA TRP A 197 -3.73 23.65 23.57
C TRP A 197 -4.14 23.55 22.10
N GLY A 198 -4.91 24.50 21.60
CA GLY A 198 -5.38 24.48 20.20
C GLY A 198 -6.49 23.47 19.89
N ASP A 199 -6.82 22.55 20.81
CA ASP A 199 -7.87 21.55 20.62
C ASP A 199 -9.25 22.14 20.27
N ALA A 200 -9.63 23.25 20.92
CA ALA A 200 -10.88 23.92 20.61
C ALA A 200 -10.90 24.47 19.18
N GLU A 201 -9.76 24.96 18.71
CA GLU A 201 -9.60 25.49 17.36
C GLU A 201 -9.55 24.37 16.32
N LEU A 202 -8.79 23.31 16.57
CA LEU A 202 -8.73 22.13 15.71
C LEU A 202 -10.09 21.44 15.59
N ARG A 203 -10.84 21.32 16.70
CA ARG A 203 -12.22 20.83 16.69
C ARG A 203 -13.14 21.74 15.87
N ARG A 204 -13.01 23.07 16.04
CA ARG A 204 -13.79 24.04 15.25
C ARG A 204 -13.48 23.91 13.76
N ARG A 205 -12.21 23.82 13.37
CA ARG A 205 -11.77 23.65 11.98
C ARG A 205 -12.29 22.36 11.38
N GLY A 206 -12.21 21.23 12.11
CA GLY A 206 -12.78 19.95 11.67
C GLY A 206 -14.29 20.02 11.44
N ALA A 207 -15.03 20.62 12.38
CA ALA A 207 -16.47 20.80 12.25
C ALA A 207 -16.88 21.81 11.15
N VAL A 208 -16.05 22.82 10.86
CA VAL A 208 -16.26 23.74 9.73
C VAL A 208 -16.01 23.03 8.41
N LEU A 209 -14.91 22.28 8.28
CA LEU A 209 -14.61 21.52 7.07
C LEU A 209 -15.69 20.47 6.80
N ALA A 210 -16.10 19.69 7.81
CA ALA A 210 -17.16 18.70 7.68
C ALA A 210 -18.46 19.33 7.15
N ARG A 211 -18.88 20.46 7.72
CA ARG A 211 -20.07 21.18 7.26
C ARG A 211 -19.91 21.76 5.85
N ALA A 212 -18.72 22.23 5.48
CA ALA A 212 -18.47 22.74 4.14
C ALA A 212 -18.55 21.61 3.10
N LEU A 213 -17.95 20.46 3.40
CA LEU A 213 -17.95 19.27 2.53
C LEU A 213 -19.32 18.60 2.45
N ALA A 214 -20.11 18.63 3.52
CA ALA A 214 -21.47 18.07 3.56
C ALA A 214 -22.57 19.06 3.14
N GLY A 215 -22.25 20.35 2.97
CA GLY A 215 -23.19 21.48 3.03
C GLY A 215 -23.94 21.87 1.76
N GLY A 216 -23.91 21.08 0.68
CA GLY A 216 -24.55 21.39 -0.60
C GLY A 216 -23.64 21.12 -1.79
N PRO A 217 -24.02 21.50 -3.02
CA PRO A 217 -23.18 21.28 -4.20
C PRO A 217 -21.91 22.15 -4.13
N VAL A 218 -20.79 21.52 -3.79
CA VAL A 218 -19.45 22.13 -3.80
C VAL A 218 -18.76 21.77 -5.11
N THR A 219 -18.11 22.74 -5.75
CA THR A 219 -17.34 22.44 -6.97
C THR A 219 -16.04 21.69 -6.63
N PRO A 220 -15.49 20.87 -7.54
CA PRO A 220 -14.26 20.16 -7.26
C PRO A 220 -13.06 21.06 -6.91
N GLY A 221 -13.01 22.27 -7.47
CA GLY A 221 -11.99 23.27 -7.14
C GLY A 221 -12.12 23.83 -5.73
N GLU A 222 -13.34 24.06 -5.25
CA GLU A 222 -13.58 24.50 -3.86
C GLU A 222 -13.22 23.39 -2.86
N VAL A 223 -13.53 22.12 -3.19
CA VAL A 223 -13.10 20.98 -2.36
C VAL A 223 -11.58 20.90 -2.27
N ALA A 224 -10.87 21.08 -3.38
CA ALA A 224 -9.40 21.08 -3.38
C ALA A 224 -8.83 22.21 -2.51
N VAL A 225 -9.37 23.43 -2.59
CA VAL A 225 -8.95 24.55 -1.73
C VAL A 225 -9.22 24.26 -0.25
N LEU A 226 -10.40 23.72 0.07
CA LEU A 226 -10.76 23.34 1.44
C LEU A 226 -9.84 22.26 1.99
N ALA A 227 -9.60 21.19 1.21
CA ALA A 227 -8.73 20.09 1.59
C ALA A 227 -7.27 20.54 1.74
N GLY A 228 -6.74 21.31 0.77
CA GLY A 228 -5.37 21.84 0.81
C GLY A 228 -5.12 22.72 2.04
N SER A 229 -6.12 23.52 2.45
CA SER A 229 -6.04 24.32 3.69
C SER A 229 -6.00 23.47 4.96
N ALA A 230 -6.51 22.23 4.90
CA ALA A 230 -6.64 21.32 6.04
C ALA A 230 -5.48 20.33 6.20
N LEU A 231 -4.67 20.11 5.17
CA LEU A 231 -3.56 19.15 5.18
C LEU A 231 -2.64 19.29 6.39
N ALA A 232 -2.34 20.54 6.77
CA ALA A 232 -1.43 20.86 7.87
C ALA A 232 -1.83 20.28 9.24
N TYR A 233 -3.13 20.02 9.44
CA TYR A 233 -3.68 19.53 10.72
C TYR A 233 -4.54 18.27 10.55
N ALA A 234 -4.60 17.67 9.35
CA ALA A 234 -5.39 16.48 9.10
C ALA A 234 -5.00 15.28 9.98
N GLY A 235 -3.71 15.18 10.31
CA GLY A 235 -3.16 14.17 11.22
C GLY A 235 -3.41 14.42 12.72
N SER A 236 -4.14 15.47 13.10
CA SER A 236 -4.49 15.70 14.51
C SER A 236 -5.75 14.91 14.91
N ALA A 237 -5.66 14.17 16.02
CA ALA A 237 -6.79 13.39 16.55
C ALA A 237 -8.03 14.27 16.85
N THR A 238 -7.83 15.48 17.40
CA THR A 238 -8.93 16.39 17.73
C THR A 238 -9.64 16.93 16.48
N PHE A 239 -8.87 17.23 15.44
CA PHE A 239 -9.40 17.63 14.13
C PHE A 239 -10.15 16.47 13.46
N ALA A 240 -9.49 15.31 13.31
CA ALA A 240 -10.03 14.14 12.63
C ALA A 240 -11.33 13.64 13.28
N ARG A 241 -11.38 13.63 14.62
CA ARG A 241 -12.61 13.32 15.37
C ARG A 241 -13.75 14.28 15.03
N ALA A 242 -13.49 15.59 15.01
CA ALA A 242 -14.52 16.57 14.69
C ALA A 242 -14.98 16.49 13.22
N LEU A 243 -14.04 16.20 12.31
CA LEU A 243 -14.32 15.98 10.89
C LEU A 243 -15.26 14.78 10.71
N PHE A 244 -14.90 13.60 11.23
CA PHE A 244 -15.71 12.38 11.09
C PHE A 244 -17.03 12.44 11.86
N THR A 245 -17.06 13.09 13.03
CA THR A 245 -18.33 13.35 13.74
C THR A 245 -19.28 14.21 12.90
N GLY A 246 -18.74 15.22 12.18
CA GLY A 246 -19.55 16.11 11.36
C GLY A 246 -19.97 15.52 10.01
N LEU A 247 -19.15 14.65 9.43
CA LEU A 247 -19.45 13.97 8.16
C LEU A 247 -20.40 12.78 8.36
N GLY A 248 -20.18 11.99 9.42
CA GLY A 248 -20.80 10.68 9.57
C GLY A 248 -20.42 9.70 8.45
N VAL A 249 -21.00 8.50 8.50
CA VAL A 249 -20.74 7.43 7.50
C VAL A 249 -21.16 7.88 6.09
N ASP A 250 -22.33 8.52 5.97
CA ASP A 250 -22.87 8.95 4.67
C ASP A 250 -22.03 10.06 4.04
N GLY A 251 -21.56 11.04 4.83
CA GLY A 251 -20.70 12.10 4.33
C GLY A 251 -19.35 11.56 3.86
N VAL A 252 -18.76 10.63 4.61
CA VAL A 252 -17.53 9.94 4.19
C VAL A 252 -17.74 9.13 2.92
N ARG A 253 -18.85 8.37 2.83
CA ARG A 253 -19.21 7.63 1.61
C ARG A 253 -19.35 8.56 0.39
N GLY A 254 -19.98 9.72 0.55
CA GLY A 254 -20.09 10.72 -0.51
C GLY A 254 -18.74 11.27 -0.95
N LEU A 255 -17.80 11.50 -0.03
CA LEU A 255 -16.44 11.94 -0.36
C LEU A 255 -15.63 10.85 -1.07
N LEU A 256 -15.75 9.59 -0.63
CA LEU A 256 -15.14 8.45 -1.33
C LEU A 256 -15.72 8.32 -2.75
N ALA A 257 -17.03 8.50 -2.92
CA ALA A 257 -17.63 8.51 -4.25
C ALA A 257 -17.08 9.65 -5.12
N SER A 258 -16.93 10.86 -4.57
CA SER A 258 -16.33 12.01 -5.28
C SER A 258 -14.88 11.74 -5.73
N LEU A 259 -14.10 11.06 -4.88
CA LEU A 259 -12.76 10.60 -5.23
C LEU A 259 -12.80 9.53 -6.34
N GLY A 260 -13.70 8.55 -6.23
CA GLY A 260 -13.84 7.47 -7.21
C GLY A 260 -14.22 7.95 -8.61
N TYR A 261 -15.02 9.01 -8.73
CA TYR A 261 -15.31 9.66 -10.02
C TYR A 261 -14.14 10.48 -10.59
N ASN A 262 -12.99 10.51 -9.91
CA ASN A 262 -11.85 11.38 -10.23
C ASN A 262 -12.25 12.86 -10.39
N ALA A 263 -13.21 13.33 -9.59
CA ALA A 263 -13.65 14.72 -9.65
C ALA A 263 -12.51 15.70 -9.36
N HIS A 264 -11.45 15.25 -8.68
CA HIS A 264 -10.36 16.08 -8.14
C HIS A 264 -8.98 15.84 -8.77
N GLY A 265 -8.86 14.98 -9.79
CA GLY A 265 -7.59 14.67 -10.47
C GLY A 265 -6.64 13.75 -9.68
N ASP A 266 -5.50 13.43 -10.28
CA ASP A 266 -4.58 12.33 -9.92
C ASP A 266 -3.84 12.49 -8.58
N SER A 267 -3.96 13.62 -7.89
CA SER A 267 -3.31 13.86 -6.60
C SER A 267 -4.15 14.81 -5.75
N SER A 268 -5.33 14.35 -5.37
CA SER A 268 -6.24 15.19 -4.59
C SER A 268 -5.78 15.36 -3.14
N ASP A 269 -5.67 16.61 -2.70
CA ASP A 269 -5.46 16.96 -1.29
C ASP A 269 -6.54 16.34 -0.39
N LEU A 270 -7.74 16.08 -0.93
CA LEU A 270 -8.83 15.41 -0.22
C LEU A 270 -8.45 13.98 0.19
N ALA A 271 -7.85 13.19 -0.71
CA ALA A 271 -7.41 11.85 -0.39
C ALA A 271 -6.36 11.86 0.73
N GLN A 272 -5.42 12.83 0.70
CA GLN A 272 -4.42 12.99 1.75
C GLN A 272 -5.03 13.40 3.10
N VAL A 273 -6.01 14.31 3.10
CA VAL A 273 -6.74 14.69 4.33
C VAL A 273 -7.49 13.50 4.90
N LEU A 274 -8.18 12.71 4.07
CA LEU A 274 -8.89 11.52 4.51
C LEU A 274 -7.92 10.46 5.04
N ALA A 275 -6.83 10.16 4.33
CA ALA A 275 -5.80 9.22 4.78
C ALA A 275 -5.28 9.59 6.17
N ALA A 276 -4.89 10.85 6.36
CA ALA A 276 -4.38 11.36 7.63
C ALA A 276 -5.46 11.34 8.73
N ALA A 277 -6.70 11.69 8.41
CA ALA A 277 -7.81 11.66 9.36
C ALA A 277 -8.16 10.23 9.81
N PHE A 278 -8.17 9.25 8.88
CA PHE A 278 -8.36 7.83 9.21
C PHE A 278 -7.24 7.27 10.09
N GLY A 279 -6.01 7.78 9.93
CA GLY A 279 -4.89 7.49 10.83
C GLY A 279 -5.07 8.09 12.22
N ALA A 280 -5.44 9.37 12.27
CA ALA A 280 -5.44 10.17 13.49
C ALA A 280 -6.68 9.96 14.38
N ALA A 281 -7.84 9.62 13.82
CA ALA A 281 -9.09 9.56 14.56
C ALA A 281 -9.10 8.44 15.62
N VAL A 282 -9.21 8.81 16.90
CA VAL A 282 -9.28 7.86 18.03
C VAL A 282 -10.72 7.72 18.53
N PRO A 283 -11.30 6.50 18.55
CA PRO A 283 -12.55 6.21 19.23
C PRO A 283 -12.45 6.44 20.75
N ASN A 284 -13.52 6.91 21.38
CA ASN A 284 -13.59 7.17 22.83
C ASN A 284 -14.08 5.95 23.64
N GLY A 285 -14.32 4.81 22.99
CA GLY A 285 -14.76 3.56 23.61
C GLY A 285 -16.21 3.53 24.09
N ARG A 286 -17.05 4.48 23.67
CA ARG A 286 -18.50 4.44 23.90
C ARG A 286 -19.21 3.69 22.78
N ASP A 287 -20.28 2.99 23.12
CA ASP A 287 -21.06 2.19 22.16
C ASP A 287 -21.63 3.04 21.00
N ASP A 288 -22.03 4.29 21.29
CA ASP A 288 -22.55 5.25 20.29
C ASP A 288 -21.47 6.27 19.84
N ASP A 289 -20.20 5.87 19.68
CA ASP A 289 -19.17 6.80 19.20
C ASP A 289 -19.24 6.98 17.68
N PRO A 290 -19.64 8.16 17.15
CA PRO A 290 -19.76 8.39 15.71
C PRO A 290 -18.43 8.21 14.96
N VAL A 291 -17.29 8.38 15.64
CA VAL A 291 -15.98 8.07 15.04
C VAL A 291 -15.80 6.57 14.88
N ALA A 292 -16.19 5.77 15.87
CA ALA A 292 -16.11 4.31 15.76
C ALA A 292 -17.00 3.82 14.61
N GLU A 293 -18.21 4.35 14.48
CA GLU A 293 -19.12 4.06 13.36
C GLU A 293 -18.47 4.35 12.00
N VAL A 294 -17.79 5.49 11.84
CA VAL A 294 -17.08 5.84 10.61
C VAL A 294 -15.90 4.90 10.33
N LEU A 295 -15.12 4.54 11.34
CA LEU A 295 -13.94 3.68 11.15
C LEU A 295 -14.33 2.22 10.85
N THR A 296 -15.46 1.74 11.36
CA THR A 296 -15.91 0.35 11.18
C THR A 296 -17.01 0.19 10.12
N ALA A 297 -17.44 1.28 9.49
CA ALA A 297 -18.48 1.25 8.48
C ALA A 297 -18.12 0.40 7.24
N THR A 298 -19.14 -0.23 6.68
CA THR A 298 -19.06 -0.89 5.38
C THR A 298 -19.26 0.15 4.27
N TYR A 299 -18.18 0.51 3.60
CA TYR A 299 -18.20 1.44 2.45
C TYR A 299 -18.38 0.71 1.12
N VAL A 300 -17.86 -0.51 1.03
CA VAL A 300 -17.96 -1.37 -0.16
C VAL A 300 -18.89 -2.53 0.18
N ALA A 301 -20.17 -2.39 -0.16
CA ALA A 301 -21.18 -3.40 0.14
C ALA A 301 -21.25 -4.50 -0.94
N VAL A 302 -21.52 -5.73 -0.50
CA VAL A 302 -21.66 -6.90 -1.38
C VAL A 302 -22.97 -6.89 -2.16
N ASP A 303 -24.08 -6.48 -1.52
CA ASP A 303 -25.45 -6.71 -2.00
C ASP A 303 -25.90 -5.79 -3.15
N ASP A 304 -25.19 -4.68 -3.39
CA ASP A 304 -25.55 -3.75 -4.46
C ASP A 304 -24.75 -4.06 -5.74
N ARG A 305 -25.46 -4.56 -6.75
CA ARG A 305 -24.86 -5.01 -8.01
C ARG A 305 -24.45 -3.85 -8.93
N PHE A 306 -24.85 -2.60 -8.66
CA PHE A 306 -24.57 -1.48 -9.56
C PHE A 306 -23.99 -0.24 -8.86
N GLY A 307 -22.81 0.19 -9.30
CA GLY A 307 -22.35 1.59 -9.27
C GLY A 307 -21.72 2.06 -7.96
N ASP A 308 -22.53 2.29 -6.92
CA ASP A 308 -22.09 3.08 -5.76
C ASP A 308 -20.97 2.42 -4.93
N PRO A 309 -20.98 1.09 -4.68
CA PRO A 309 -19.87 0.43 -3.97
C PRO A 309 -18.56 0.41 -4.76
N ASP A 310 -18.60 0.27 -6.07
CA ASP A 310 -17.40 0.20 -6.91
C ASP A 310 -16.76 1.60 -7.08
N VAL A 311 -17.58 2.65 -7.12
CA VAL A 311 -17.08 4.04 -7.04
C VAL A 311 -16.48 4.31 -5.66
N ALA A 312 -17.10 3.83 -4.57
CA ALA A 312 -16.51 3.93 -3.23
C ALA A 312 -15.18 3.15 -3.12
N ALA A 313 -15.07 1.97 -3.74
CA ALA A 313 -13.83 1.19 -3.81
C ALA A 313 -12.73 1.95 -4.57
N ALA A 314 -13.06 2.60 -5.70
CA ALA A 314 -12.13 3.49 -6.40
C ALA A 314 -11.72 4.70 -5.53
N GLY A 315 -12.64 5.27 -4.75
CA GLY A 315 -12.33 6.30 -3.76
C GLY A 315 -11.38 5.85 -2.66
N LEU A 316 -11.58 4.63 -2.14
CA LEU A 316 -10.66 4.01 -1.19
C LEU A 316 -9.29 3.77 -1.81
N ALA A 317 -9.23 3.35 -3.08
CA ALA A 317 -7.97 3.19 -3.81
C ALA A 317 -7.18 4.50 -3.87
N ALA A 318 -7.85 5.64 -4.12
CA ALA A 318 -7.21 6.95 -4.08
C ALA A 318 -6.63 7.30 -2.70
N VAL A 319 -7.36 7.00 -1.61
CA VAL A 319 -6.90 7.20 -0.21
C VAL A 319 -5.71 6.29 0.11
N LEU A 320 -5.75 5.03 -0.31
CA LEU A 320 -4.68 4.07 -0.09
C LEU A 320 -3.43 4.40 -0.91
N LEU A 321 -3.59 4.87 -2.15
CA LEU A 321 -2.48 5.24 -3.03
C LEU A 321 -1.62 6.36 -2.40
N VAL A 322 -2.25 7.44 -1.89
CA VAL A 322 -1.50 8.49 -1.18
C VAL A 322 -0.92 8.02 0.15
N ALA A 323 -1.51 7.00 0.79
CA ALA A 323 -0.98 6.41 2.01
C ALA A 323 0.26 5.52 1.77
N VAL A 324 0.39 4.92 0.58
CA VAL A 324 1.59 4.15 0.16
C VAL A 324 2.76 5.10 -0.13
N ASP A 325 2.51 6.20 -0.83
CA ASP A 325 3.56 7.14 -1.25
C ASP A 325 3.88 8.21 -0.17
N GLY A 326 3.01 8.35 0.83
CA GLY A 326 3.07 9.40 1.85
C GLY A 326 3.87 9.06 3.12
N PRO A 327 4.12 10.06 4.00
CA PRO A 327 4.72 9.82 5.31
C PRO A 327 3.82 8.93 6.17
N ARG A 328 4.38 7.94 6.88
CA ARG A 328 3.64 7.01 7.76
C ARG A 328 2.68 7.67 8.75
N ALA A 329 2.99 8.88 9.23
CA ALA A 329 2.15 9.63 10.15
C ALA A 329 0.82 10.12 9.53
N GLY A 330 0.65 10.03 8.21
CA GLY A 330 -0.55 10.39 7.48
C GLY A 330 -1.32 9.21 6.88
N SER A 331 -0.98 7.96 7.23
CA SER A 331 -1.63 6.77 6.68
C SER A 331 -2.83 6.33 7.53
N PRO A 332 -3.87 5.71 6.95
CA PRO A 332 -4.97 5.10 7.69
C PRO A 332 -4.46 4.05 8.69
N ARG A 333 -5.22 3.85 9.79
CA ARG A 333 -4.88 2.84 10.80
C ARG A 333 -4.87 1.43 10.24
N PRO A 334 -3.92 0.57 10.63
CA PRO A 334 -3.88 -0.83 10.23
C PRO A 334 -5.19 -1.60 10.43
N GLU A 335 -5.93 -1.38 11.52
CA GLU A 335 -7.24 -2.03 11.75
C GLU A 335 -8.29 -1.61 10.73
N THR A 336 -8.35 -0.31 10.42
CA THR A 336 -9.26 0.24 9.41
C THR A 336 -8.92 -0.30 8.02
N VAL A 337 -7.63 -0.36 7.69
CA VAL A 337 -7.16 -0.92 6.41
C VAL A 337 -7.47 -2.42 6.32
N ALA A 338 -7.26 -3.19 7.39
CA ALA A 338 -7.64 -4.61 7.43
C ALA A 338 -9.15 -4.81 7.25
N ALA A 339 -9.99 -3.94 7.84
CA ALA A 339 -11.43 -3.96 7.62
C ALA A 339 -11.81 -3.64 6.17
N TRP A 340 -11.19 -2.63 5.55
CA TRP A 340 -11.40 -2.31 4.13
C TRP A 340 -10.93 -3.42 3.20
N SER A 341 -9.76 -4.02 3.47
CA SER A 341 -9.27 -5.19 2.74
C SER A 341 -10.30 -6.32 2.70
N ARG A 342 -10.93 -6.62 3.83
CA ARG A 342 -12.01 -7.62 3.90
C ARG A 342 -13.20 -7.22 3.02
N GLN A 343 -13.69 -5.97 3.13
CA GLN A 343 -14.81 -5.50 2.31
C GLN A 343 -14.52 -5.56 0.81
N LEU A 344 -13.31 -5.19 0.40
CA LEU A 344 -12.87 -5.25 -1.00
C LEU A 344 -12.80 -6.70 -1.48
N LEU A 345 -12.24 -7.62 -0.70
CA LEU A 345 -12.17 -9.05 -1.03
C LEU A 345 -13.56 -9.70 -1.11
N GLU A 346 -14.45 -9.41 -0.16
CA GLU A 346 -15.83 -9.88 -0.17
C GLU A 346 -16.58 -9.39 -1.42
N ARG A 347 -16.35 -8.13 -1.82
CA ARG A 347 -16.88 -7.56 -3.05
C ARG A 347 -16.34 -8.26 -4.29
N GLU A 348 -15.03 -8.48 -4.36
CA GLU A 348 -14.38 -9.18 -5.48
C GLU A 348 -14.95 -10.59 -5.67
N ARG A 349 -15.07 -11.33 -4.57
CA ARG A 349 -15.64 -12.68 -4.57
C ARG A 349 -17.09 -12.71 -5.06
N ALA A 350 -17.89 -11.71 -4.70
CA ALA A 350 -19.29 -11.66 -5.08
C ALA A 350 -19.53 -11.27 -6.55
N GLN A 351 -18.63 -10.47 -7.14
CA GLN A 351 -18.75 -10.00 -8.53
C GLN A 351 -17.89 -10.78 -9.53
N ASP A 352 -16.95 -11.59 -9.06
CA ASP A 352 -15.93 -12.28 -9.87
C ASP A 352 -15.09 -11.30 -10.72
N LEU A 353 -14.87 -10.10 -10.17
CA LEU A 353 -14.15 -8.98 -10.77
C LEU A 353 -13.41 -8.20 -9.68
N PRO A 354 -12.27 -7.54 -9.97
CA PRO A 354 -11.61 -6.65 -9.02
C PRO A 354 -12.57 -5.59 -8.46
N ALA A 355 -12.44 -5.25 -7.17
CA ALA A 355 -13.30 -4.24 -6.56
C ALA A 355 -13.01 -2.87 -7.19
N GLY A 356 -14.04 -2.14 -7.62
CA GLY A 356 -13.85 -0.91 -8.37
C GLY A 356 -13.57 -1.09 -9.87
N ALA A 357 -13.57 -2.34 -10.38
CA ALA A 357 -13.44 -2.60 -11.80
C ALA A 357 -14.50 -1.82 -12.61
N GLY A 358 -14.04 -1.00 -13.55
CA GLY A 358 -14.89 -0.14 -14.38
C GLY A 358 -15.30 1.19 -13.75
N ALA A 359 -15.02 1.42 -12.46
CA ALA A 359 -15.18 2.71 -11.81
C ALA A 359 -13.87 3.51 -11.77
N VAL A 360 -12.72 2.82 -11.67
CA VAL A 360 -11.39 3.45 -11.76
C VAL A 360 -11.14 3.93 -13.20
N PRO A 361 -10.87 5.23 -13.43
CA PRO A 361 -10.53 5.75 -14.76
C PRO A 361 -9.25 5.12 -15.33
N LEU A 362 -9.20 4.92 -16.65
CA LEU A 362 -8.05 4.29 -17.31
C LEU A 362 -6.77 5.13 -17.30
N ASP A 363 -6.88 6.42 -17.03
CA ASP A 363 -5.77 7.38 -16.93
C ASP A 363 -5.20 7.51 -15.52
N TRP A 364 -5.80 6.85 -14.51
CA TRP A 364 -5.24 6.78 -13.17
C TRP A 364 -3.93 5.98 -13.10
N ASP A 365 -3.19 6.20 -12.02
CA ASP A 365 -2.04 5.37 -11.66
C ASP A 365 -2.46 3.89 -11.75
N PRO A 366 -1.76 3.06 -12.53
CA PRO A 366 -2.09 1.65 -12.69
C PRO A 366 -2.22 0.89 -11.38
N ARG A 367 -1.53 1.31 -10.31
CA ARG A 367 -1.64 0.72 -8.97
C ARG A 367 -3.04 0.88 -8.38
N ALA A 368 -3.80 1.91 -8.76
CA ALA A 368 -5.16 2.13 -8.29
C ALA A 368 -6.19 1.15 -8.88
N LEU A 369 -5.82 0.40 -9.92
CA LEU A 369 -6.66 -0.66 -10.49
C LEU A 369 -6.79 -1.88 -9.57
N ASP A 370 -5.91 -2.00 -8.57
CA ASP A 370 -5.94 -3.06 -7.55
C ASP A 370 -5.99 -2.45 -6.13
N PRO A 371 -7.20 -2.11 -5.63
CA PRO A 371 -7.35 -1.54 -4.29
C PRO A 371 -6.95 -2.51 -3.17
N VAL A 372 -7.04 -3.83 -3.40
CA VAL A 372 -6.65 -4.86 -2.42
C VAL A 372 -5.12 -4.90 -2.27
N GLU A 373 -4.38 -4.87 -3.38
CA GLU A 373 -2.91 -4.81 -3.37
C GLU A 373 -2.42 -3.53 -2.66
N LEU A 374 -3.07 -2.38 -2.92
CA LEU A 374 -2.80 -1.14 -2.20
C LEU A 374 -3.10 -1.26 -0.71
N ALA A 375 -4.24 -1.83 -0.32
CA ALA A 375 -4.60 -2.01 1.09
C ALA A 375 -3.59 -2.90 1.82
N PHE A 376 -3.13 -3.97 1.18
CA PHE A 376 -2.11 -4.87 1.72
C PHE A 376 -0.77 -4.15 1.88
N SER A 377 -0.39 -3.33 0.90
CA SER A 377 0.83 -2.52 0.95
C SER A 377 0.80 -1.51 2.10
N VAL A 378 -0.33 -0.82 2.32
CA VAL A 378 -0.51 0.10 3.46
C VAL A 378 -0.48 -0.64 4.79
N LEU A 379 -1.13 -1.80 4.88
CA LEU A 379 -1.15 -2.64 6.09
C LEU A 379 0.29 -3.07 6.48
N VAL A 380 1.08 -3.52 5.50
CA VAL A 380 2.49 -3.89 5.70
C VAL A 380 3.33 -2.67 6.10
N ALA A 381 3.12 -1.52 5.46
CA ALA A 381 3.85 -0.29 5.76
C ALA A 381 3.59 0.23 7.20
N GLY A 382 2.39 -0.05 7.74
CA GLY A 382 2.03 0.22 9.13
C GLY A 382 2.78 -0.66 10.14
N GLY A 383 3.10 -1.90 9.77
CA GLY A 383 4.01 -2.78 10.54
C GLY A 383 3.40 -3.41 11.79
N GLU A 384 2.09 -3.29 12.02
CA GLU A 384 1.39 -3.91 13.14
C GLU A 384 0.89 -5.31 12.79
N SER A 385 1.30 -6.31 13.58
CA SER A 385 1.02 -7.73 13.31
C SER A 385 -0.41 -8.18 13.63
N GLY A 386 -1.02 -7.62 14.69
CA GLY A 386 -2.37 -7.98 15.13
C GLY A 386 -3.45 -7.79 14.05
N PRO A 387 -3.52 -6.64 13.37
CA PRO A 387 -4.49 -6.41 12.30
C PRO A 387 -4.32 -7.33 11.09
N ALA A 388 -3.08 -7.67 10.71
CA ALA A 388 -2.79 -8.65 9.66
C ALA A 388 -3.23 -10.07 10.07
N ALA A 389 -2.95 -10.47 11.31
CA ALA A 389 -3.40 -11.75 11.85
C ALA A 389 -4.93 -11.82 11.95
N GLY A 390 -5.59 -10.74 12.36
CA GLY A 390 -7.06 -10.65 12.41
C GLY A 390 -7.73 -10.70 11.03
N LEU A 391 -7.08 -10.16 10.00
CA LEU A 391 -7.52 -10.30 8.61
C LEU A 391 -7.40 -11.75 8.13
N LEU A 392 -6.24 -12.38 8.34
CA LEU A 392 -5.94 -13.74 7.92
C LEU A 392 -6.46 -14.84 8.87
N ALA A 393 -7.18 -14.48 9.93
CA ALA A 393 -7.92 -15.46 10.73
C ALA A 393 -9.20 -15.93 10.02
N ASP A 394 -9.62 -15.22 8.97
CA ASP A 394 -10.86 -15.46 8.24
C ASP A 394 -10.64 -16.43 7.06
N ARG A 395 -11.50 -17.45 6.99
CA ARG A 395 -11.47 -18.46 5.94
C ARG A 395 -11.77 -17.87 4.56
N ASP A 396 -12.76 -16.99 4.47
CA ASP A 396 -13.22 -16.47 3.17
C ASP A 396 -12.18 -15.51 2.57
N VAL A 397 -11.42 -14.83 3.43
CA VAL A 397 -10.26 -14.03 3.04
C VAL A 397 -9.19 -14.91 2.41
N TRP A 398 -8.78 -16.00 3.07
CA TRP A 398 -7.79 -16.93 2.52
C TRP A 398 -8.22 -17.53 1.18
N ASP A 399 -9.47 -17.94 1.07
CA ASP A 399 -10.00 -18.48 -0.20
C ASP A 399 -9.89 -17.49 -1.35
N THR A 400 -10.24 -16.24 -1.07
CA THR A 400 -10.24 -15.20 -2.08
C THR A 400 -8.81 -14.81 -2.46
N VAL A 401 -7.90 -14.60 -1.50
CA VAL A 401 -6.52 -14.18 -1.81
C VAL A 401 -5.70 -15.26 -2.52
N LEU A 402 -5.98 -16.54 -2.26
CA LEU A 402 -5.28 -17.67 -2.89
C LEU A 402 -5.76 -17.97 -4.31
N SER A 403 -7.03 -17.70 -4.64
CA SER A 403 -7.58 -17.88 -5.99
C SER A 403 -7.38 -16.67 -6.91
N ARG A 404 -7.11 -15.50 -6.33
CA ARG A 404 -7.00 -14.20 -7.00
C ARG A 404 -5.73 -14.04 -7.83
N PHE A 405 -5.81 -13.25 -8.91
CA PHE A 405 -4.64 -12.75 -9.63
C PHE A 405 -4.01 -11.57 -8.89
N TRP A 406 -2.69 -11.57 -8.74
CA TRP A 406 -1.93 -10.48 -8.13
C TRP A 406 -0.98 -9.87 -9.17
N GLY A 407 -1.05 -8.54 -9.38
CA GLY A 407 -0.21 -7.85 -10.35
C GLY A 407 1.28 -7.90 -10.00
N ASP A 408 1.58 -7.93 -8.71
CA ASP A 408 2.93 -8.07 -8.14
C ASP A 408 3.40 -9.52 -7.96
N GLY A 409 2.63 -10.51 -8.45
CA GLY A 409 2.94 -11.93 -8.29
C GLY A 409 2.70 -12.48 -6.87
N GLY A 410 1.97 -11.76 -6.01
CA GLY A 410 1.62 -12.18 -4.65
C GLY A 410 2.59 -11.67 -3.58
N ALA A 411 3.46 -10.71 -3.90
CA ALA A 411 4.47 -10.20 -2.97
C ALA A 411 3.84 -9.46 -1.77
N ALA A 412 2.82 -8.64 -2.01
CA ALA A 412 2.06 -7.93 -0.99
C ALA A 412 1.36 -8.90 -0.04
N LEU A 413 0.73 -9.96 -0.58
CA LEU A 413 0.15 -11.04 0.22
C LEU A 413 1.24 -11.75 1.05
N GLY A 414 2.38 -12.11 0.45
CA GLY A 414 3.50 -12.72 1.16
C GLY A 414 4.01 -11.88 2.33
N ALA A 415 4.03 -10.56 2.18
CA ALA A 415 4.39 -9.63 3.26
C ALA A 415 3.33 -9.54 4.37
N VAL A 416 2.04 -9.54 4.03
CA VAL A 416 0.94 -9.61 5.02
C VAL A 416 0.97 -10.94 5.78
N VAL A 417 1.22 -12.07 5.10
CA VAL A 417 1.37 -13.39 5.73
C VAL A 417 2.56 -13.40 6.70
N ALA A 418 3.69 -12.79 6.33
CA ALA A 418 4.85 -12.68 7.22
C ALA A 418 4.52 -11.85 8.47
N LEU A 419 3.80 -10.75 8.30
CA LEU A 419 3.38 -9.87 9.39
C LEU A 419 2.38 -10.56 10.33
N ALA A 420 1.39 -11.29 9.78
CA ALA A 420 0.44 -12.08 10.54
C ALA A 420 1.11 -13.24 11.30
N GLY A 421 2.05 -13.94 10.67
CA GLY A 421 2.80 -15.04 11.29
C GLY A 421 3.80 -14.59 12.37
N ALA A 422 4.10 -13.29 12.44
CA ALA A 422 4.90 -12.71 13.51
C ALA A 422 4.06 -12.31 14.74
N GLU A 423 2.72 -12.31 14.64
CA GLU A 423 1.83 -11.95 15.74
C GLU A 423 1.89 -13.01 16.85
N PRO A 424 2.31 -12.66 18.08
CA PRO A 424 2.38 -13.63 19.16
C PRO A 424 0.97 -14.11 19.59
N GLY A 425 0.92 -15.33 20.12
CA GLY A 425 -0.28 -15.86 20.76
C GLY A 425 -1.34 -16.40 19.79
N PRO A 426 -2.62 -16.47 20.22
CA PRO A 426 -3.67 -17.19 19.48
C PRO A 426 -4.01 -16.60 18.11
N ALA A 427 -3.82 -15.29 17.91
CA ALA A 427 -4.14 -14.62 16.66
C ALA A 427 -3.20 -15.07 15.52
N GLY A 428 -1.87 -15.01 15.73
CA GLY A 428 -0.91 -15.53 14.77
C GLY A 428 -1.02 -17.03 14.57
N HIS A 429 -1.24 -17.80 15.66
CA HIS A 429 -1.52 -19.24 15.58
C HIS A 429 -2.72 -19.55 14.66
N GLY A 430 -3.83 -18.82 14.84
CA GLY A 430 -5.04 -18.98 14.04
C GLY A 430 -4.81 -18.65 12.57
N ALA A 431 -4.10 -17.55 12.27
CA ALA A 431 -3.79 -17.13 10.91
C ALA A 431 -2.90 -18.14 10.16
N VAL A 432 -1.86 -18.66 10.83
CA VAL A 432 -0.96 -19.67 10.25
C VAL A 432 -1.68 -21.00 10.03
N ARG A 433 -2.46 -21.47 11.01
CA ARG A 433 -3.25 -22.70 10.88
C ARG A 433 -4.24 -22.58 9.71
N MET A 434 -4.99 -21.47 9.64
CA MET A 434 -5.95 -21.23 8.56
C MET A 434 -5.24 -21.19 7.21
N GLY A 435 -4.08 -20.53 7.11
CA GLY A 435 -3.28 -20.51 5.89
C GLY A 435 -2.87 -21.90 5.41
N LEU A 436 -2.38 -22.76 6.32
CA LEU A 436 -2.03 -24.14 5.99
C LEU A 436 -3.27 -24.96 5.56
N GLU A 437 -4.38 -24.83 6.29
CA GLU A 437 -5.64 -25.48 5.94
C GLU A 437 -6.10 -25.09 4.53
N ARG A 438 -6.13 -23.78 4.23
CA ARG A 438 -6.64 -23.28 2.94
C ARG A 438 -5.69 -23.52 1.78
N LEU A 439 -4.39 -23.67 2.03
CA LEU A 439 -3.41 -24.04 1.00
C LEU A 439 -3.74 -25.39 0.34
N ALA A 440 -4.31 -26.34 1.09
CA ALA A 440 -4.71 -27.64 0.58
C ALA A 440 -6.22 -27.87 0.51
N ALA A 441 -7.04 -26.91 0.92
CA ALA A 441 -8.49 -27.04 0.86
C ALA A 441 -8.96 -27.38 -0.57
N GLY A 442 -9.70 -28.49 -0.69
CA GLY A 442 -10.19 -28.98 -1.97
C GLY A 442 -9.26 -29.96 -2.70
N LEU A 443 -8.04 -30.20 -2.21
CA LEU A 443 -7.22 -31.32 -2.67
C LEU A 443 -7.76 -32.63 -2.12
N SER A 444 -8.03 -33.59 -3.02
CA SER A 444 -8.39 -34.94 -2.61
C SER A 444 -7.18 -35.72 -2.08
N ASP A 445 -7.44 -36.83 -1.40
CA ASP A 445 -6.44 -37.80 -0.95
C ASP A 445 -5.57 -38.34 -2.11
N GLU A 446 -6.11 -38.33 -3.34
CA GLU A 446 -5.42 -38.77 -4.55
C GLU A 446 -4.60 -37.65 -5.21
N GLY A 447 -4.74 -36.41 -4.74
CA GLY A 447 -4.08 -35.22 -5.30
C GLY A 447 -4.81 -34.62 -6.51
N ASP A 448 -6.11 -34.91 -6.66
CA ASP A 448 -6.95 -34.33 -7.72
C ASP A 448 -7.21 -32.83 -7.44
N PRO A 449 -6.78 -31.91 -8.33
CA PRO A 449 -6.96 -30.48 -8.17
C PRO A 449 -8.35 -29.97 -8.60
N ALA A 450 -9.30 -30.82 -9.03
CA ALA A 450 -10.59 -30.37 -9.58
C ALA A 450 -11.42 -29.44 -8.66
N LYS A 451 -11.23 -29.53 -7.33
CA LYS A 451 -11.87 -28.64 -6.34
C LYS A 451 -10.88 -27.68 -5.66
N TRP A 452 -9.62 -27.70 -6.08
CA TRP A 452 -8.56 -26.88 -5.53
C TRP A 452 -8.49 -25.55 -6.26
N THR A 453 -8.77 -24.47 -5.54
CA THR A 453 -8.90 -23.11 -6.11
C THR A 453 -7.64 -22.27 -5.97
N VAL A 454 -6.57 -22.82 -5.41
CA VAL A 454 -5.33 -22.09 -5.13
C VAL A 454 -4.50 -21.96 -6.39
N ARG A 455 -3.97 -20.77 -6.63
CA ARG A 455 -3.02 -20.52 -7.72
C ARG A 455 -1.60 -20.92 -7.32
N PRO A 456 -0.92 -21.81 -8.06
CA PRO A 456 0.43 -22.29 -7.69
C PRO A 456 1.47 -21.18 -7.50
N GLU A 457 1.41 -20.13 -8.31
CA GLU A 457 2.29 -18.97 -8.22
C GLU A 457 2.09 -18.16 -6.94
N ILE A 458 0.84 -18.04 -6.47
CA ILE A 458 0.51 -17.33 -5.22
C ILE A 458 0.93 -18.18 -4.02
N ALA A 459 0.66 -19.49 -4.07
CA ALA A 459 1.15 -20.43 -3.07
C ALA A 459 2.68 -20.35 -2.94
N ALA A 460 3.41 -20.35 -4.05
CA ALA A 460 4.87 -20.20 -4.05
C ALA A 460 5.33 -18.86 -3.46
N ALA A 461 4.63 -17.75 -3.75
CA ALA A 461 4.96 -16.43 -3.23
C ALA A 461 4.83 -16.35 -1.69
N ILE A 462 3.85 -17.03 -1.10
CA ILE A 462 3.62 -17.00 0.35
C ILE A 462 4.37 -18.11 1.12
N SER A 463 4.85 -19.16 0.45
CA SER A 463 5.41 -20.36 1.09
C SER A 463 6.47 -20.05 2.14
N ARG A 464 7.41 -19.16 1.82
CA ARG A 464 8.47 -18.79 2.77
C ARG A 464 7.91 -18.09 4.01
N SER A 465 7.01 -17.13 3.82
CA SER A 465 6.38 -16.38 4.93
C SER A 465 5.51 -17.27 5.80
N LEU A 466 4.74 -18.16 5.19
CA LEU A 466 3.90 -19.11 5.91
C LEU A 466 4.75 -20.12 6.70
N ALA A 467 5.88 -20.59 6.15
CA ALA A 467 6.83 -21.43 6.88
C ALA A 467 7.49 -20.71 8.07
N GLN A 468 7.82 -19.42 7.93
CA GLN A 468 8.33 -18.61 9.05
C GLN A 468 7.28 -18.48 10.16
N GLY A 469 6.02 -18.21 9.81
CA GLY A 469 4.92 -18.21 10.77
C GLY A 469 4.73 -19.58 11.43
N ALA A 470 4.81 -20.67 10.65
CA ALA A 470 4.68 -22.02 11.17
C ALA A 470 5.83 -22.40 12.11
N ALA A 471 7.07 -21.98 11.83
CA ALA A 471 8.19 -22.12 12.75
C ALA A 471 8.02 -21.28 14.03
N ALA A 472 7.48 -20.07 13.94
CA ALA A 472 7.18 -19.22 15.10
C ALA A 472 6.04 -19.79 15.96
N HIS A 473 5.10 -20.48 15.33
CA HIS A 473 3.93 -21.11 15.95
C HIS A 473 4.00 -22.64 15.88
N LEU A 474 5.16 -23.23 16.21
CA LEU A 474 5.48 -24.64 15.98
C LEU A 474 4.40 -25.62 16.50
N SER A 475 3.73 -25.28 17.60
CA SER A 475 2.55 -25.99 18.13
C SER A 475 1.48 -26.32 17.07
N VAL A 476 1.23 -25.42 16.10
CA VAL A 476 0.27 -25.64 15.00
C VAL A 476 0.64 -26.89 14.19
N ILE A 477 1.93 -27.07 13.94
CA ILE A 477 2.45 -28.18 13.16
C ILE A 477 2.57 -29.43 14.02
N THR A 478 3.18 -29.31 15.21
CA THR A 478 3.45 -30.46 16.08
C THR A 478 2.15 -31.11 16.54
N ASP A 479 1.12 -30.35 16.88
CA ASP A 479 -0.17 -30.91 17.33
C ASP A 479 -0.81 -31.78 16.24
N VAL A 480 -0.76 -31.31 14.99
CA VAL A 480 -1.36 -32.03 13.86
C VAL A 480 -0.50 -33.21 13.42
N LEU A 481 0.83 -33.10 13.46
CA LEU A 481 1.74 -34.22 13.24
C LEU A 481 1.54 -35.32 14.30
N GLN A 482 1.40 -34.95 15.57
CA GLN A 482 1.11 -35.89 16.65
C GLN A 482 -0.25 -36.57 16.48
N ALA A 483 -1.28 -35.82 16.04
CA ALA A 483 -2.58 -36.39 15.71
C ALA A 483 -2.48 -37.44 14.57
N ALA A 484 -1.65 -37.20 13.55
CA ALA A 484 -1.37 -38.17 12.49
C ALA A 484 -0.66 -39.42 13.00
N VAL A 485 0.35 -39.27 13.85
CA VAL A 485 1.05 -40.41 14.48
C VAL A 485 0.10 -41.27 15.32
N GLY A 486 -0.91 -40.64 15.95
CA GLY A 486 -1.97 -41.32 16.69
C GLY A 486 -3.06 -41.96 15.83
N GLY A 487 -3.05 -41.75 14.51
CA GLY A 487 -4.10 -42.22 13.58
C GLY A 487 -5.45 -41.51 13.80
N GLY A 488 -5.43 -40.30 14.34
CA GLY A 488 -6.60 -39.60 14.86
C GLY A 488 -7.05 -38.37 14.07
N LEU A 489 -6.56 -38.16 12.84
CA LEU A 489 -6.87 -36.97 12.05
C LEU A 489 -8.37 -36.80 11.79
N ARG A 490 -8.85 -35.57 11.89
CA ARG A 490 -10.24 -35.22 11.60
C ARG A 490 -10.34 -33.95 10.77
N GLY A 491 -11.02 -34.04 9.61
CA GLY A 491 -11.46 -32.89 8.83
C GLY A 491 -10.34 -31.88 8.56
N SER A 492 -10.43 -30.68 9.17
CA SER A 492 -9.44 -29.60 9.02
C SER A 492 -7.98 -30.00 9.33
N GLU A 493 -7.75 -31.02 10.17
CA GLU A 493 -6.39 -31.48 10.50
C GLU A 493 -5.71 -32.18 9.31
N GLU A 494 -6.48 -32.87 8.48
CA GLU A 494 -5.99 -33.48 7.24
C GLU A 494 -5.58 -32.39 6.25
N ASP A 495 -6.42 -31.36 6.10
CA ASP A 495 -6.14 -30.21 5.23
C ASP A 495 -4.89 -29.46 5.69
N VAL A 496 -4.69 -29.26 7.00
CA VAL A 496 -3.45 -28.63 7.52
C VAL A 496 -2.21 -29.47 7.18
N LEU A 497 -2.26 -30.80 7.30
CA LEU A 497 -1.12 -31.66 6.93
C LEU A 497 -0.85 -31.68 5.43
N ARG A 498 -1.90 -31.73 4.62
CA ARG A 498 -1.76 -31.65 3.16
C ARG A 498 -1.20 -30.30 2.74
N GLY A 499 -1.62 -29.23 3.41
CA GLY A 499 -1.12 -27.88 3.21
C GLY A 499 0.35 -27.77 3.59
N LEU A 500 0.75 -28.34 4.72
CA LEU A 500 2.15 -28.47 5.11
C LEU A 500 2.95 -29.28 4.07
N GLY A 501 2.36 -30.35 3.52
CA GLY A 501 2.93 -31.12 2.42
C GLY A 501 3.16 -30.27 1.17
N TYR A 502 2.16 -29.51 0.74
CA TYR A 502 2.28 -28.59 -0.39
C TYR A 502 3.33 -27.50 -0.13
N LEU A 503 3.38 -26.95 1.08
CA LEU A 503 4.36 -25.96 1.50
C LEU A 503 5.80 -26.43 1.29
N THR A 504 6.06 -27.74 1.50
CA THR A 504 7.40 -28.33 1.37
C THR A 504 7.92 -28.39 -0.07
N LEU A 505 7.07 -28.09 -1.07
CA LEU A 505 7.51 -27.94 -2.46
C LEU A 505 8.50 -26.79 -2.63
N ASP A 506 8.35 -25.72 -1.84
CA ASP A 506 9.38 -24.71 -1.72
C ASP A 506 10.49 -25.20 -0.76
N ARG A 507 11.69 -25.38 -1.30
CA ARG A 507 12.83 -25.91 -0.52
C ARG A 507 13.22 -24.99 0.63
N GLY A 508 13.06 -23.67 0.49
CA GLY A 508 13.38 -22.72 1.55
C GLY A 508 12.39 -22.84 2.70
N ALA A 509 11.10 -22.92 2.39
CA ALA A 509 10.02 -23.15 3.34
C ALA A 509 10.19 -24.48 4.07
N ALA A 510 10.49 -25.56 3.33
CA ALA A 510 10.72 -26.89 3.91
C ALA A 510 11.84 -26.88 4.96
N VAL A 511 12.97 -26.23 4.65
CA VAL A 511 14.14 -26.11 5.54
C VAL A 511 13.82 -25.29 6.80
N ILE A 512 13.01 -24.24 6.68
CA ILE A 512 12.63 -23.40 7.83
C ILE A 512 11.85 -24.23 8.87
N VAL A 513 10.84 -24.98 8.42
CA VAL A 513 10.04 -25.84 9.30
C VAL A 513 10.87 -27.01 9.84
N GLU A 514 11.68 -27.65 8.99
CA GLU A 514 12.57 -28.74 9.41
C GLU A 514 13.54 -28.30 10.50
N SER A 515 14.17 -27.13 10.33
CA SER A 515 15.11 -26.59 11.31
C SER A 515 14.44 -26.33 12.65
N ALA A 516 13.21 -25.78 12.65
CA ALA A 516 12.46 -25.52 13.86
C ALA A 516 12.08 -26.82 14.61
N LEU A 517 11.63 -27.85 13.89
CA LEU A 517 11.36 -29.16 14.46
C LEU A 517 12.63 -29.82 15.03
N LEU A 518 13.76 -29.73 14.31
CA LEU A 518 15.03 -30.30 14.77
C LEU A 518 15.63 -29.57 15.98
N ASP A 519 15.39 -28.26 16.11
CA ASP A 519 15.76 -27.51 17.30
C ASP A 519 14.93 -27.96 18.52
N GLU A 520 13.65 -28.30 18.34
CA GLU A 520 12.81 -28.89 19.38
C GLU A 520 13.25 -30.30 19.76
N VAL A 521 13.59 -31.14 18.77
CA VAL A 521 14.21 -32.46 18.99
C VAL A 521 15.49 -32.32 19.81
N ARG A 522 16.38 -31.38 19.44
CA ARG A 522 17.63 -31.15 20.18
C ARG A 522 17.36 -30.72 21.62
N ALA A 523 16.38 -29.84 21.84
CA ALA A 523 16.00 -29.40 23.17
C ALA A 523 15.43 -30.55 24.03
N GLU A 524 14.57 -31.40 23.46
CA GLU A 524 14.03 -32.58 24.11
C GLU A 524 15.13 -33.58 24.50
N LEU A 525 16.02 -33.91 23.57
CA LEU A 525 17.13 -34.84 23.80
C LEU A 525 18.10 -34.33 24.87
N LEU A 526 18.44 -33.03 24.87
CA LEU A 526 19.27 -32.42 25.91
C LEU A 526 18.61 -32.45 27.30
N ALA A 527 17.29 -32.29 27.36
CA ALA A 527 16.55 -32.40 28.63
C ALA A 527 16.53 -33.84 29.17
N GLN A 528 16.74 -34.84 28.32
CA GLN A 528 16.72 -36.26 28.68
C GLN A 528 18.08 -36.85 29.08
N ASP A 529 19.20 -36.18 28.82
CA ASP A 529 20.58 -36.64 29.08
C ASP A 529 20.92 -36.89 30.59
N GLY A 530 19.90 -36.95 31.47
CA GLY A 530 19.98 -37.32 32.89
C GLY A 530 18.79 -38.11 33.47
N ALA A 531 17.76 -38.45 32.68
CA ALA A 531 16.60 -39.23 33.09
C ALA A 531 16.36 -40.35 32.06
N GLY A 532 16.37 -41.62 32.47
CA GLY A 532 16.25 -42.76 31.54
C GLY A 532 15.08 -42.67 30.55
N VAL A 533 15.28 -43.23 29.36
CA VAL A 533 14.52 -43.03 28.09
C VAL A 533 13.18 -43.78 28.03
N ASP A 534 12.60 -44.18 29.16
CA ASP A 534 11.31 -44.92 29.21
C ASP A 534 10.06 -44.02 28.92
N ARG A 535 10.21 -42.90 28.21
CA ARG A 535 9.14 -41.94 27.93
C ARG A 535 8.97 -41.67 26.43
N PRO A 536 7.73 -41.39 25.98
CA PRO A 536 7.48 -40.97 24.60
C PRO A 536 8.29 -39.73 24.24
N LEU A 537 8.79 -39.68 23.01
CA LEU A 537 9.59 -38.61 22.43
C LEU A 537 8.77 -37.83 21.38
N PRO A 538 7.82 -36.98 21.79
CA PRO A 538 6.93 -36.29 20.86
C PRO A 538 7.67 -35.41 19.85
N ALA A 539 8.79 -34.76 20.20
CA ALA A 539 9.51 -33.95 19.21
C ALA A 539 10.14 -34.84 18.13
N VAL A 540 10.70 -35.99 18.53
CA VAL A 540 11.26 -37.00 17.60
C VAL A 540 10.18 -37.58 16.70
N ALA A 541 9.03 -37.94 17.26
CA ALA A 541 7.88 -38.43 16.49
C ALA A 541 7.36 -37.37 15.51
N ALA A 542 7.26 -36.10 15.91
CA ALA A 542 6.86 -35.01 15.02
C ALA A 542 7.86 -34.83 13.85
N ALA A 543 9.16 -34.84 14.13
CA ALA A 543 10.18 -34.74 13.08
C ALA A 543 10.09 -35.93 12.10
N GLY A 544 9.93 -37.16 12.61
CA GLY A 544 9.73 -38.35 11.76
C GLY A 544 8.46 -38.26 10.90
N ALA A 545 7.34 -37.82 11.48
CA ALA A 545 6.08 -37.57 10.78
C ALA A 545 6.23 -36.50 9.67
N TYR A 546 7.01 -35.45 9.93
CA TYR A 546 7.28 -34.40 8.94
C TYR A 546 8.02 -34.93 7.70
N GLY A 547 8.90 -35.93 7.85
CA GLY A 547 9.51 -36.63 6.71
C GLY A 547 8.47 -37.28 5.78
N ALA A 548 7.38 -37.82 6.33
CA ALA A 548 6.27 -38.36 5.54
C ALA A 548 5.48 -37.24 4.83
N VAL A 549 5.30 -36.10 5.50
CA VAL A 549 4.66 -34.90 4.90
C VAL A 549 5.48 -34.37 3.72
N GLN A 550 6.81 -34.31 3.84
CA GLN A 550 7.70 -33.94 2.73
C GLN A 550 7.59 -34.95 1.58
N HIS A 551 7.55 -36.25 1.88
CA HIS A 551 7.37 -37.28 0.86
C HIS A 551 6.03 -37.08 0.11
N TYR A 552 4.95 -36.90 0.86
CA TYR A 552 3.62 -36.62 0.32
C TYR A 552 3.64 -35.40 -0.60
N GLY A 553 4.23 -34.28 -0.18
CA GLY A 553 4.37 -33.08 -1.01
C GLY A 553 5.03 -33.37 -2.35
N GLN A 554 6.16 -34.09 -2.34
CA GLN A 554 6.85 -34.50 -3.57
C GLN A 554 6.03 -35.43 -4.48
N ARG A 555 5.07 -36.19 -3.94
CA ARG A 555 4.13 -37.00 -4.75
C ARG A 555 2.99 -36.15 -5.28
N LEU A 556 2.45 -35.26 -4.44
CA LEU A 556 1.36 -34.35 -4.77
C LEU A 556 1.70 -33.47 -5.99
N ALA A 557 2.89 -32.88 -6.04
CA ALA A 557 3.30 -32.08 -7.20
C ALA A 557 3.29 -32.88 -8.51
N HIS A 558 3.69 -34.16 -8.46
CA HIS A 558 3.65 -35.03 -9.64
C HIS A 558 2.21 -35.41 -10.02
N ALA A 559 1.35 -35.67 -9.03
CA ALA A 559 -0.07 -35.94 -9.26
C ALA A 559 -0.78 -34.76 -9.91
N ILE A 560 -0.61 -33.54 -9.35
CA ILE A 560 -1.18 -32.29 -9.89
C ILE A 560 -0.75 -32.09 -11.35
N HIS A 561 0.54 -32.26 -11.65
CA HIS A 561 1.04 -32.15 -13.03
C HIS A 561 0.37 -33.16 -13.99
N GLY A 562 0.12 -34.39 -13.53
CA GLY A 562 -0.58 -35.39 -14.32
C GLY A 562 -2.04 -35.03 -14.62
N PHE A 563 -2.75 -34.46 -13.63
CA PHE A 563 -4.12 -33.96 -13.82
C PHE A 563 -4.16 -32.73 -14.74
N GLU A 564 -3.21 -31.81 -14.62
CA GLU A 564 -3.10 -30.68 -15.56
C GLU A 564 -2.84 -31.13 -17.00
N ALA A 565 -2.01 -32.17 -17.18
CA ALA A 565 -1.74 -32.77 -18.48
C ALA A 565 -2.98 -33.44 -19.08
N GLN A 566 -3.77 -34.14 -18.25
CA GLN A 566 -5.06 -34.69 -18.65
C GLN A 566 -6.02 -33.58 -19.10
N ASP A 567 -6.22 -32.54 -18.29
CA ASP A 567 -7.12 -31.42 -18.63
C ASP A 567 -6.68 -30.66 -19.89
N ALA A 568 -5.38 -30.55 -20.14
CA ALA A 568 -4.85 -29.98 -21.37
C ALA A 568 -5.17 -30.86 -22.59
N ALA A 569 -5.01 -32.19 -22.47
CA ALA A 569 -5.31 -33.14 -23.53
C ALA A 569 -6.81 -33.21 -23.82
N GLU A 570 -7.68 -33.24 -22.80
CA GLU A 570 -9.14 -33.25 -22.96
C GLU A 570 -9.64 -31.95 -23.63
N ARG A 571 -9.06 -30.79 -23.27
CA ARG A 571 -9.37 -29.52 -23.96
C ARG A 571 -8.90 -29.51 -25.41
N ALA A 572 -7.73 -30.07 -25.70
CA ALA A 572 -7.21 -30.18 -27.06
C ALA A 572 -8.10 -31.11 -27.91
N GLU A 573 -8.52 -32.25 -27.36
CA GLU A 573 -9.47 -33.17 -27.98
C GLU A 573 -10.80 -32.46 -28.26
N ALA A 574 -11.39 -31.81 -27.25
CA ALA A 574 -12.66 -31.09 -27.41
C ALA A 574 -12.58 -29.98 -28.47
N TRP A 575 -11.48 -29.22 -28.50
CA TRP A 575 -11.26 -28.18 -29.51
C TRP A 575 -11.08 -28.78 -30.91
N TRP A 576 -10.35 -29.88 -31.04
CA TRP A 576 -10.18 -30.61 -32.29
C TRP A 576 -11.51 -31.16 -32.80
N THR A 577 -12.28 -31.84 -31.95
CA THR A 577 -13.63 -32.34 -32.28
C THR A 577 -14.56 -31.19 -32.69
N TRP A 578 -14.48 -30.03 -32.04
CA TRP A 578 -15.30 -28.88 -32.39
C TRP A 578 -14.91 -28.29 -33.75
N THR A 579 -13.62 -28.02 -33.98
CA THR A 579 -13.12 -27.37 -35.21
C THR A 579 -13.20 -28.30 -36.43
N TRP A 580 -12.73 -29.54 -36.30
CA TRP A 580 -12.76 -30.53 -37.37
C TRP A 580 -14.12 -31.19 -37.53
N GLY A 581 -14.86 -31.46 -36.45
CA GLY A 581 -16.23 -31.97 -36.53
C GLY A 581 -17.18 -30.99 -37.23
N LEU A 582 -16.98 -29.67 -37.09
CA LEU A 582 -17.72 -28.68 -37.87
C LEU A 582 -17.26 -28.62 -39.34
N ALA A 583 -15.96 -28.65 -39.60
CA ALA A 583 -15.41 -28.64 -40.96
C ALA A 583 -15.78 -29.90 -41.77
N ALA A 584 -15.77 -31.06 -41.11
CA ALA A 584 -16.21 -32.34 -41.67
C ALA A 584 -17.71 -32.30 -42.01
N ASN A 585 -18.55 -31.77 -41.12
CA ASN A 585 -19.99 -31.65 -41.39
C ASN A 585 -20.34 -30.63 -42.50
N LEU A 586 -19.57 -29.56 -42.68
CA LEU A 586 -19.82 -28.51 -43.68
C LEU A 586 -19.27 -28.80 -45.07
N VAL A 587 -18.14 -29.51 -45.19
CA VAL A 587 -17.45 -29.74 -46.47
C VAL A 587 -17.78 -31.12 -47.07
N LEU A 588 -18.25 -32.09 -46.29
CA LEU A 588 -18.16 -33.52 -46.65
C LEU A 588 -19.48 -34.30 -46.67
N GLY A 589 -20.56 -33.71 -47.20
CA GLY A 589 -21.69 -34.51 -47.71
C GLY A 589 -21.33 -35.46 -48.88
N ARG A 590 -20.06 -35.47 -49.35
CA ARG A 590 -19.61 -36.16 -50.57
C ARG A 590 -18.41 -37.11 -50.42
N PHE A 591 -17.64 -37.06 -49.31
CA PHE A 591 -16.53 -38.01 -49.08
C PHE A 591 -16.65 -38.62 -47.68
N GLY A 592 -17.39 -39.72 -47.55
CA GLY A 592 -17.68 -40.40 -46.27
C GLY A 592 -16.47 -41.01 -45.54
N PRO A 593 -16.54 -42.24 -44.98
CA PRO A 593 -15.70 -42.77 -43.88
C PRO A 593 -14.17 -42.62 -43.97
N ALA A 594 -13.61 -42.31 -45.15
CA ALA A 594 -12.21 -41.93 -45.31
C ALA A 594 -11.84 -40.61 -44.61
N ALA A 595 -12.78 -39.67 -44.44
CA ALA A 595 -12.54 -38.42 -43.74
C ALA A 595 -12.33 -38.63 -42.23
N GLY A 596 -13.14 -39.48 -41.58
CA GLY A 596 -12.99 -39.80 -40.15
C GLY A 596 -11.69 -40.55 -39.82
N LEU A 597 -11.19 -41.36 -40.76
CA LEU A 597 -9.87 -41.99 -40.65
C LEU A 597 -8.73 -40.96 -40.66
N VAL A 598 -8.76 -40.01 -41.60
CA VAL A 598 -7.74 -38.95 -41.69
C VAL A 598 -7.81 -38.02 -40.48
N GLU A 599 -9.02 -37.69 -40.02
CA GLU A 599 -9.27 -36.89 -38.82
C GLU A 599 -8.72 -37.56 -37.56
N GLY A 600 -9.00 -38.84 -37.33
CA GLY A 600 -8.53 -39.58 -36.16
C GLY A 600 -7.01 -39.77 -36.15
N TYR A 601 -6.38 -40.09 -37.29
CA TYR A 601 -4.91 -40.18 -37.34
C TYR A 601 -4.22 -38.81 -37.25
N ALA A 602 -4.85 -37.74 -37.74
CA ALA A 602 -4.35 -36.38 -37.57
C ALA A 602 -4.44 -35.92 -36.11
N ALA A 603 -5.51 -36.28 -35.39
CA ALA A 603 -5.64 -36.03 -33.95
C ALA A 603 -4.50 -36.68 -33.17
N ILE A 604 -4.19 -37.95 -33.45
CA ILE A 604 -3.08 -38.68 -32.80
C ILE A 604 -1.72 -38.02 -33.14
N LEU A 605 -1.49 -37.63 -34.40
CA LEU A 605 -0.21 -37.03 -34.82
C LEU A 605 0.05 -35.64 -34.24
N VAL A 606 -0.99 -34.88 -33.92
CA VAL A 606 -0.89 -33.52 -33.37
C VAL A 606 -1.10 -33.52 -31.84
N GLY A 607 -1.35 -34.69 -31.22
CA GLY A 607 -1.53 -34.81 -29.77
C GLY A 607 -2.85 -34.22 -29.28
N SER A 608 -3.93 -34.40 -30.06
CA SER A 608 -5.29 -33.94 -29.77
C SER A 608 -6.29 -35.10 -29.72
N ASP A 609 -5.81 -36.31 -29.42
CA ASP A 609 -6.60 -37.55 -29.30
C ASP A 609 -7.01 -37.88 -27.86
N GLY A 610 -6.82 -36.94 -26.94
CA GLY A 610 -7.10 -37.11 -25.51
C GLY A 610 -6.05 -37.93 -24.76
N THR A 611 -4.92 -38.30 -25.39
CA THR A 611 -3.80 -38.96 -24.71
C THR A 611 -2.78 -37.93 -24.20
N TRP A 612 -2.09 -38.26 -23.10
CA TRP A 612 -1.05 -37.41 -22.52
C TRP A 612 0.07 -38.24 -21.90
N GLU A 613 1.19 -37.58 -21.58
CA GLU A 613 2.30 -38.18 -20.85
C GLU A 613 2.47 -37.47 -19.51
N ASN A 614 2.40 -38.21 -18.40
CA ASN A 614 2.60 -37.67 -17.05
C ASN A 614 4.08 -37.29 -16.76
N GLY A 615 5.00 -37.59 -17.68
CA GLY A 615 6.44 -37.45 -17.47
C GLY A 615 6.98 -38.43 -16.42
N THR A 616 8.28 -38.31 -16.11
CA THR A 616 8.92 -39.14 -15.08
C THR A 616 8.89 -38.50 -13.71
N ASP A 617 8.67 -39.37 -12.73
CA ASP A 617 8.87 -39.17 -11.30
C ASP A 617 10.21 -38.54 -10.86
N ARG A 618 10.37 -37.21 -10.83
CA ARG A 618 11.64 -36.55 -10.44
C ARG A 618 11.72 -36.06 -8.99
N GLY A 619 10.64 -36.16 -8.21
CA GLY A 619 10.64 -35.74 -6.81
C GLY A 619 11.55 -36.63 -5.95
N LYS A 620 12.05 -36.07 -4.83
CA LYS A 620 12.83 -36.87 -3.87
C LYS A 620 11.94 -37.96 -3.27
N ARG A 621 12.45 -39.19 -3.23
CA ARG A 621 11.82 -40.29 -2.50
C ARG A 621 12.45 -40.33 -1.12
N LEU A 622 11.68 -39.86 -0.15
CA LEU A 622 12.01 -39.94 1.26
C LEU A 622 11.35 -41.18 1.81
N ASP A 623 12.10 -41.99 2.56
CA ASP A 623 11.59 -43.20 3.20
C ASP A 623 11.77 -43.18 4.72
N ARG A 624 11.42 -44.29 5.36
CA ARG A 624 11.58 -44.46 6.81
C ARG A 624 13.03 -44.23 7.27
N GLY A 625 14.01 -44.69 6.49
CA GLY A 625 15.43 -44.56 6.82
C GLY A 625 15.89 -43.10 6.77
N ASP A 626 15.40 -42.32 5.81
CA ASP A 626 15.70 -40.88 5.75
C ASP A 626 15.19 -40.12 7.00
N ALA A 627 14.00 -40.49 7.50
CA ALA A 627 13.44 -39.92 8.73
C ALA A 627 14.24 -40.31 9.97
N GLU A 628 14.71 -41.56 10.04
CA GLU A 628 15.61 -42.05 11.10
C GLU A 628 16.94 -41.29 11.09
N ASP A 629 17.61 -41.20 9.93
CA ASP A 629 18.89 -40.51 9.77
C ASP A 629 18.81 -39.03 10.14
N MET A 630 17.69 -38.37 9.81
CA MET A 630 17.45 -36.95 10.11
C MET A 630 17.48 -36.66 11.63
N VAL A 631 16.82 -37.48 12.45
CA VAL A 631 16.81 -37.29 13.92
C VAL A 631 18.10 -37.81 14.56
N LEU A 632 18.68 -38.89 14.03
CA LEU A 632 19.95 -39.45 14.52
C LEU A 632 21.10 -38.45 14.38
N ALA A 633 21.08 -37.60 13.37
CA ALA A 633 22.06 -36.53 13.17
C ALA A 633 22.08 -35.50 14.33
N GLN A 634 21.04 -35.45 15.18
CA GLN A 634 20.97 -34.57 16.35
C GLN A 634 21.57 -35.17 17.63
N LEU A 635 21.86 -36.48 17.64
CA LEU A 635 22.37 -37.16 18.83
C LEU A 635 23.85 -36.91 19.07
N SER A 636 24.21 -36.85 20.35
CA SER A 636 25.61 -36.84 20.76
C SER A 636 26.26 -38.22 20.51
N PRO A 637 27.56 -38.30 20.16
CA PRO A 637 28.23 -39.55 19.72
C PRO A 637 28.28 -40.72 20.73
N HIS A 638 27.78 -40.56 21.96
CA HIS A 638 28.07 -41.45 23.09
C HIS A 638 26.88 -42.35 23.53
N GLY A 639 25.72 -42.30 22.85
CA GLY A 639 24.50 -43.01 23.26
C GLY A 639 23.93 -44.00 22.23
N VAL A 640 24.56 -45.18 22.06
CA VAL A 640 24.13 -46.18 21.05
C VAL A 640 22.74 -46.80 21.36
N ALA A 641 22.38 -46.97 22.63
CA ALA A 641 21.07 -47.51 23.01
C ALA A 641 19.93 -46.52 22.77
N ALA A 642 20.12 -45.25 23.14
CA ALA A 642 19.18 -44.16 22.88
C ALA A 642 18.99 -43.91 21.38
N ALA A 643 20.03 -44.13 20.56
CA ALA A 643 19.95 -44.00 19.11
C ALA A 643 18.94 -44.96 18.47
N LEU A 644 18.86 -46.21 18.95
CA LEU A 644 17.91 -47.19 18.40
C LEU A 644 16.46 -46.83 18.73
N GLU A 645 16.19 -46.36 19.94
CA GLU A 645 14.85 -45.95 20.36
C GLU A 645 14.39 -44.67 19.64
N VAL A 646 15.28 -43.67 19.52
CA VAL A 646 15.03 -42.43 18.76
C VAL A 646 14.75 -42.72 17.29
N ALA A 647 15.54 -43.61 16.66
CA ALA A 647 15.31 -44.03 15.29
C ALA A 647 13.97 -44.76 15.15
N ASP A 648 13.69 -45.74 16.01
CA ASP A 648 12.45 -46.52 15.89
C ASP A 648 11.19 -45.66 16.08
N GLU A 649 11.22 -44.69 16.99
CA GLU A 649 10.12 -43.74 17.18
C GLU A 649 9.90 -42.87 15.94
N ALA A 650 10.95 -42.25 15.40
CA ALA A 650 10.85 -41.43 14.18
C ALA A 650 10.39 -42.24 12.97
N GLY A 651 10.94 -43.45 12.80
CA GLY A 651 10.56 -44.35 11.71
C GLY A 651 9.13 -44.86 11.82
N THR A 652 8.65 -45.11 13.04
CA THR A 652 7.25 -45.49 13.29
C THR A 652 6.30 -44.32 13.02
N ALA A 653 6.67 -43.11 13.46
CA ALA A 653 5.90 -41.90 13.21
C ALA A 653 5.79 -41.59 11.71
N TYR A 654 6.88 -41.76 10.95
CA TYR A 654 6.88 -41.65 9.48
C TYR A 654 5.83 -42.57 8.86
N VAL A 655 5.86 -43.87 9.19
CA VAL A 655 4.97 -44.88 8.57
C VAL A 655 3.51 -44.56 8.85
N ARG A 656 3.15 -44.27 10.11
CA ARG A 656 1.75 -43.96 10.48
C ARG A 656 1.23 -42.68 9.83
N THR A 657 2.10 -41.67 9.70
CA THR A 657 1.75 -40.41 9.05
C THR A 657 1.58 -40.60 7.54
N ALA A 658 2.46 -41.37 6.90
CA ALA A 658 2.35 -41.72 5.48
C ALA A 658 1.06 -42.50 5.17
N GLU A 659 0.67 -43.44 6.05
CA GLU A 659 -0.60 -44.15 5.94
C GLU A 659 -1.80 -43.20 6.05
N SER A 660 -1.73 -42.20 6.93
CA SER A 660 -2.81 -41.23 7.16
C SER A 660 -2.95 -40.22 6.01
N LEU A 661 -1.84 -39.78 5.41
CA LEU A 661 -1.82 -38.84 4.28
C LEU A 661 -2.25 -39.48 2.96
N GLY A 662 -2.12 -40.80 2.84
CA GLY A 662 -2.33 -41.50 1.57
C GLY A 662 -1.18 -41.30 0.59
N SER A 663 -1.43 -41.63 -0.68
CA SER A 663 -0.43 -41.60 -1.74
C SER A 663 -1.02 -40.95 -3.00
N PRO A 664 -0.76 -39.65 -3.22
CA PRO A 664 -1.17 -38.97 -4.44
C PRO A 664 -0.62 -39.67 -5.67
N LYS A 665 -1.47 -39.86 -6.68
CA LYS A 665 -1.11 -40.56 -7.92
C LYS A 665 -1.63 -39.78 -9.12
N PRO A 666 -0.80 -39.58 -10.15
CA PRO A 666 -1.29 -38.97 -11.38
C PRO A 666 -2.31 -39.90 -12.05
N PRO A 667 -3.29 -39.33 -12.78
CA PRO A 667 -4.25 -40.11 -13.55
C PRO A 667 -3.55 -40.92 -14.64
N ALA A 668 -4.06 -42.10 -14.96
CA ALA A 668 -3.48 -42.94 -16.00
C ALA A 668 -3.97 -42.50 -17.39
N SER A 669 -3.06 -42.11 -18.28
CA SER A 669 -3.41 -41.85 -19.68
C SER A 669 -3.96 -43.13 -20.32
N PRO A 670 -5.06 -43.06 -21.08
CA PRO A 670 -5.46 -44.15 -21.95
C PRO A 670 -4.35 -44.45 -22.96
N PRO A 671 -4.19 -45.71 -23.39
CA PRO A 671 -3.23 -46.05 -24.42
C PRO A 671 -3.66 -45.41 -25.76
N PRO A 672 -2.71 -44.92 -26.59
CA PRO A 672 -3.05 -44.42 -27.92
C PRO A 672 -3.62 -45.57 -28.76
N ASP A 673 -4.92 -45.48 -29.05
CA ASP A 673 -5.64 -46.50 -29.80
C ASP A 673 -5.56 -46.19 -31.31
N TRP A 674 -4.48 -46.66 -31.93
CA TRP A 674 -4.25 -46.54 -33.37
C TRP A 674 -5.30 -47.28 -34.23
N LEU A 675 -6.16 -48.11 -33.62
CA LEU A 675 -7.21 -48.86 -34.30
C LEU A 675 -8.59 -48.20 -34.14
N LYS A 676 -8.80 -47.37 -33.12
CA LYS A 676 -10.06 -46.65 -32.89
C LYS A 676 -10.54 -45.84 -34.10
N PRO A 677 -9.70 -45.06 -34.83
CA PRO A 677 -10.12 -44.39 -36.06
C PRO A 677 -10.65 -45.33 -37.16
N LEU A 678 -10.12 -46.56 -37.21
CA LEU A 678 -10.55 -47.59 -38.16
C LEU A 678 -11.88 -48.22 -37.74
N VAL A 679 -12.06 -48.48 -36.45
CA VAL A 679 -13.29 -49.05 -35.89
C VAL A 679 -14.44 -48.05 -35.96
N ASP A 680 -14.20 -46.78 -35.61
CA ASP A 680 -15.21 -45.71 -35.65
C ASP A 680 -15.64 -45.43 -37.11
N ALA A 681 -14.71 -45.43 -38.06
CA ALA A 681 -15.04 -45.32 -39.48
C ALA A 681 -15.89 -46.51 -40.00
N LEU A 682 -15.67 -47.72 -39.48
CA LEU A 682 -16.48 -48.90 -39.80
C LEU A 682 -17.88 -48.84 -39.14
N ALA A 683 -17.96 -48.34 -37.90
CA ALA A 683 -19.21 -48.15 -37.18
C ALA A 683 -20.08 -47.08 -37.84
N ASP A 684 -19.51 -45.94 -38.21
CA ASP A 684 -20.21 -44.87 -38.95
C ASP A 684 -20.66 -45.33 -40.35
N GLN A 685 -19.89 -46.21 -41.00
CA GLN A 685 -20.28 -46.82 -42.27
C GLN A 685 -21.46 -47.81 -42.10
N ALA A 686 -21.54 -48.52 -40.96
CA ALA A 686 -22.64 -49.42 -40.63
C ALA A 686 -23.92 -48.65 -40.25
N ILE A 687 -23.79 -47.58 -39.47
CA ILE A 687 -24.91 -46.68 -39.09
C ILE A 687 -25.40 -45.91 -40.31
N GLY A 688 -24.50 -45.39 -41.16
CA GLY A 688 -24.84 -44.74 -42.42
C GLY A 688 -25.61 -45.67 -43.37
N LYS A 689 -25.22 -46.95 -43.48
CA LYS A 689 -25.97 -47.96 -44.25
C LYS A 689 -27.37 -48.25 -43.68
N ALA A 690 -27.51 -48.33 -42.35
CA ALA A 690 -28.81 -48.55 -41.71
C ALA A 690 -29.76 -47.35 -41.90
N VAL A 691 -29.23 -46.13 -41.89
CA VAL A 691 -30.02 -44.91 -42.16
C VAL A 691 -30.40 -44.80 -43.64
N ASP A 692 -29.52 -45.16 -44.57
CA ASP A 692 -29.81 -45.14 -46.02
C ASP A 692 -30.85 -46.22 -46.41
N GLU A 693 -30.78 -47.42 -45.81
CA GLU A 693 -31.82 -48.46 -45.95
C GLU A 693 -33.17 -48.02 -45.35
N SER A 694 -33.17 -47.28 -44.24
CA SER A 694 -34.39 -46.70 -43.66
C SER A 694 -34.96 -45.55 -44.49
N GLY A 695 -34.10 -44.79 -45.19
CA GLY A 695 -34.46 -43.72 -46.14
C GLY A 695 -35.13 -44.27 -47.41
N VAL A 696 -34.62 -45.39 -47.94
CA VAL A 696 -35.25 -46.14 -49.04
C VAL A 696 -36.60 -46.72 -48.61
N VAL A 697 -36.72 -47.23 -47.39
CA VAL A 697 -38.02 -47.69 -46.83
C VAL A 697 -39.00 -46.53 -46.62
N ARG A 698 -38.55 -45.34 -46.21
CA ARG A 698 -39.39 -44.14 -46.07
C ARG A 698 -39.80 -43.55 -47.43
N ALA A 699 -38.94 -43.60 -48.44
CA ALA A 699 -39.26 -43.23 -49.83
C ALA A 699 -40.24 -44.22 -50.49
N LEU A 700 -40.15 -45.51 -50.16
CA LEU A 700 -41.12 -46.53 -50.58
C LEU A 700 -42.46 -46.39 -49.82
N ARG A 701 -42.46 -46.12 -48.50
CA ARG A 701 -43.69 -45.87 -47.72
C ARG A 701 -44.46 -44.65 -48.23
N LYS A 702 -43.76 -43.57 -48.63
CA LYS A 702 -44.39 -42.36 -49.20
C LYS A 702 -44.91 -42.56 -50.62
N ARG A 703 -44.37 -43.53 -51.37
CA ARG A 703 -44.84 -43.90 -52.73
C ARG A 703 -45.99 -44.93 -52.71
N PHE A 704 -46.19 -45.65 -51.60
CA PHE A 704 -47.22 -46.68 -51.46
C PHE A 704 -48.32 -46.40 -50.41
N GLY A 705 -48.28 -45.27 -49.70
CA GLY A 705 -49.43 -44.76 -48.93
C GLY A 705 -49.94 -45.69 -47.81
N LEU A 706 -49.03 -46.22 -46.99
CA LEU A 706 -49.41 -47.03 -45.82
C LEU A 706 -49.10 -46.28 -44.52
N SER A 707 -50.15 -45.98 -43.76
CA SER A 707 -50.10 -45.43 -42.40
C SER A 707 -49.86 -46.55 -41.39
N ASP A 708 -48.82 -46.32 -40.57
CA ASP A 708 -48.30 -47.04 -39.39
C ASP A 708 -48.24 -48.58 -39.43
#